data_AF-A0AAV4J741-F1
#
_entry.id   AF-A0AAV4J741-F1
#
_cell.length_a   1.000
_cell.length_b   1.000
_cell.length_c   1.000
_cell.angle_alpha   90.00
_cell.angle_beta   90.00
_cell.angle_gamma   90.00
#
_symmetry.space_group_name_H-M   'P 1'
#
loop_
_entity.id
_entity.type
_entity.pdbx_description
1 polymer ?
#
loop_
_entity_poly.entity_id
_entity_poly.type
_entity_poly.pdbx_seq_one_letter_code
_entity_poly.pdbx_strand_id
1 'polypeptide(L)'
;MALFSKHDLDTFDTKKKEQNTTIDLALPEEVIMGTESCHIAAFGDLMGDIITHAVVQSKSLVDQPIADAEEVLGDLGPTVYALLYINQSGLINDELDAKGRRFVSHSVVRLLKYREGAFFKLTPKSKPATWLTAAVLKTLCSASHVTFIDKESLIDKSFSWLAQQIQKDRGGQVRELDWRLSEDSLEYRVMLSAEVLMSVWECQRVAKADHIRLMSSLVEYLRSNLPRIQQPMVFAKATYALVLYDPEDRVLVRAVNTLRTMRHRNDLGQFYWAEKAMDVSESVPFWYQPGAKASSIEATAFALLVMLKTHAQREEVDAIADWLVAQRNENGAFIGAMDSMAAIQALSQYSLKKRNEETVEIDLSCNVSSERVTGRQTHSFKFTQQDATSPKSVNNVPVGHKLEVLTKGQGLGQMHVNVEYNVPVDRNANCAFNVTVEVKPTNIRWGEDMQSNPMCFACNIGCEDSSAETGDVNTESEVRYVAVKDRDRDAGKLPVSPGRRDSRGRPILNDPLKAYMHEGSSGRTSVELEMLTGYFPVGPDVERIASDRKTCFALRATDEQEVGRPTPASVVVREANLAQPSCALEYNPPLGEESLQVFCADFSNTNRGECRCYSAYELKLNKVTDQNQWVEIDATVLSKNKTGTHAIDPLDDIKLITPSSCSCPHFIFPAGSEVNHKIYLLSPDVEKLVDRKGQAKYRYLLDEKSTFMKVSQPGISDSSFINHAMLQSAFLTQRNC
;
A
#
# COMPACT_ATOMS: atom_id res chain seq x y z
N MET A 1 -9.58 -24.40 18.22
CA MET A 1 -10.59 -23.31 18.28
C MET A 1 -10.10 -22.13 17.43
N ALA A 2 -11.00 -21.35 16.83
CA ALA A 2 -10.71 -20.42 15.72
C ALA A 2 -10.02 -19.11 16.16
N LEU A 3 -9.21 -18.55 15.26
CA LEU A 3 -8.88 -17.12 15.21
C LEU A 3 -10.02 -16.40 14.48
N PHE A 4 -10.49 -15.29 15.06
CA PHE A 4 -11.66 -14.56 14.61
C PHE A 4 -11.35 -13.64 13.43
N SER A 5 -12.32 -13.55 12.52
CA SER A 5 -12.23 -12.74 11.31
C SER A 5 -12.57 -11.27 11.58
N LYS A 6 -12.21 -10.40 10.64
CA LYS A 6 -12.43 -8.95 10.70
C LYS A 6 -13.85 -8.54 10.26
N HIS A 7 -14.81 -9.47 10.21
CA HIS A 7 -16.04 -9.30 9.43
C HIS A 7 -17.32 -9.28 10.27
N ASP A 8 -18.33 -8.58 9.76
CA ASP A 8 -19.52 -8.13 10.49
C ASP A 8 -20.45 -9.25 10.98
N LEU A 9 -20.33 -10.48 10.45
CA LEU A 9 -21.22 -11.61 10.77
C LEU A 9 -20.47 -12.95 10.75
N ASP A 10 -19.73 -13.23 11.83
CA ASP A 10 -19.22 -14.57 12.12
C ASP A 10 -20.21 -15.34 12.99
N THR A 11 -20.60 -16.53 12.53
CA THR A 11 -21.41 -17.47 13.33
C THR A 11 -20.63 -18.76 13.55
N PHE A 12 -20.51 -19.17 14.81
CA PHE A 12 -19.76 -20.36 15.20
C PHE A 12 -20.68 -21.39 15.85
N ASP A 13 -20.67 -22.61 15.30
CA ASP A 13 -21.31 -23.77 15.90
C ASP A 13 -20.25 -24.72 16.46
N THR A 14 -19.98 -24.60 17.77
CA THR A 14 -19.05 -25.47 18.51
C THR A 14 -19.41 -26.95 18.41
N LYS A 15 -20.69 -27.30 18.29
CA LYS A 15 -21.14 -28.70 18.24
C LYS A 15 -20.88 -29.31 16.87
N LYS A 16 -21.03 -28.53 15.81
CA LYS A 16 -20.78 -28.97 14.43
C LYS A 16 -19.34 -28.76 13.97
N LYS A 17 -18.52 -28.03 14.76
CA LYS A 17 -17.18 -27.55 14.37
C LYS A 17 -17.24 -26.77 13.05
N GLU A 18 -18.24 -25.90 12.95
CA GLU A 18 -18.51 -25.09 11.76
C GLU A 18 -18.39 -23.61 12.09
N GLN A 19 -17.72 -22.87 11.21
CA GLN A 19 -17.68 -21.41 11.23
C GLN A 19 -18.18 -20.91 9.88
N ASN A 20 -19.12 -19.98 9.94
CA ASN A 20 -19.64 -19.30 8.76
C ASN A 20 -19.34 -17.81 8.87
N THR A 21 -18.65 -17.30 7.86
CA THR A 21 -18.17 -15.93 7.76
C THR A 21 -18.72 -15.32 6.47
N THR A 22 -19.31 -14.13 6.58
CA THR A 22 -19.79 -13.39 5.41
C THR A 22 -18.92 -12.15 5.21
N ILE A 23 -18.38 -11.98 4.01
CA ILE A 23 -17.49 -10.86 3.64
C ILE A 23 -18.20 -9.99 2.61
N ASP A 24 -18.27 -8.69 2.87
CA ASP A 24 -18.82 -7.73 1.93
C ASP A 24 -17.75 -7.25 0.95
N LEU A 25 -17.94 -7.55 -0.34
CA LEU A 25 -17.07 -7.12 -1.44
C LEU A 25 -17.68 -5.95 -2.23
N ALA A 26 -18.55 -5.15 -1.61
CA ALA A 26 -19.02 -3.88 -2.19
C ALA A 26 -17.83 -3.00 -2.61
N LEU A 27 -17.96 -2.24 -3.70
CA LEU A 27 -16.92 -1.33 -4.19
C LEU A 27 -17.24 0.12 -3.80
N PRO A 28 -16.25 1.02 -3.71
CA PRO A 28 -16.52 2.41 -3.39
C PRO A 28 -17.19 3.11 -4.59
N GLU A 29 -17.80 4.27 -4.35
CA GLU A 29 -18.50 4.97 -5.43
C GLU A 29 -17.53 5.53 -6.47
N GLU A 30 -16.30 5.79 -6.09
CA GLU A 30 -15.29 6.43 -6.92
C GLU A 30 -14.53 5.42 -7.81
N VAL A 31 -14.89 4.14 -7.79
CA VAL A 31 -14.17 3.11 -8.55
C VAL A 31 -14.22 3.34 -10.07
N ILE A 32 -13.06 3.20 -10.71
CA ILE A 32 -12.94 3.16 -12.17
C ILE A 32 -13.34 1.76 -12.65
N MET A 33 -14.39 1.69 -13.46
CA MET A 33 -14.95 0.41 -13.89
C MET A 33 -14.02 -0.40 -14.78
N GLY A 34 -14.04 -1.73 -14.64
CA GLY A 34 -13.21 -2.66 -15.37
C GLY A 34 -11.78 -2.77 -14.81
N THR A 35 -11.49 -2.10 -13.69
CA THR A 35 -10.18 -2.19 -13.00
C THR A 35 -10.22 -3.10 -11.79
N GLU A 36 -11.43 -3.48 -11.37
CA GLU A 36 -11.66 -4.33 -10.22
C GLU A 36 -11.18 -5.77 -10.45
N SER A 37 -10.47 -6.30 -9.47
CA SER A 37 -10.09 -7.71 -9.43
C SER A 37 -10.14 -8.21 -7.99
N CYS A 38 -10.51 -9.48 -7.83
CA CYS A 38 -10.49 -10.11 -6.51
C CYS A 38 -9.79 -11.47 -6.56
N HIS A 39 -8.88 -11.64 -5.60
CA HIS A 39 -8.07 -12.83 -5.40
C HIS A 39 -8.24 -13.36 -3.98
N ILE A 40 -8.42 -14.67 -3.85
CA ILE A 40 -8.51 -15.33 -2.54
C ILE A 40 -7.32 -16.27 -2.40
N ALA A 41 -6.64 -16.22 -1.25
CA ALA A 41 -5.57 -17.15 -0.88
C ALA A 41 -5.83 -17.71 0.52
N ALA A 42 -5.96 -19.03 0.64
CA ALA A 42 -6.20 -19.74 1.89
C ALA A 42 -5.03 -20.65 2.26
N PHE A 43 -4.75 -20.73 3.55
CA PHE A 43 -3.68 -21.49 4.19
C PHE A 43 -4.24 -22.29 5.38
N GLY A 44 -3.70 -23.48 5.62
CA GLY A 44 -4.05 -24.33 6.76
C GLY A 44 -3.27 -24.01 8.05
N ASP A 45 -2.42 -22.99 8.01
CA ASP A 45 -1.60 -22.51 9.14
C ASP A 45 -1.47 -20.99 9.08
N LEU A 46 -1.33 -20.35 10.26
CA LEU A 46 -1.18 -18.91 10.39
C LEU A 46 0.14 -18.37 9.80
N MET A 47 1.20 -19.17 9.69
CA MET A 47 2.49 -18.73 9.14
C MET A 47 2.67 -19.13 7.66
N GLY A 48 1.64 -19.74 7.04
CA GLY A 48 1.72 -20.27 5.68
C GLY A 48 1.96 -19.20 4.61
N ASP A 49 1.42 -18.00 4.80
CA ASP A 49 1.57 -16.84 3.91
C ASP A 49 3.01 -16.33 3.86
N ILE A 50 3.65 -16.05 5.00
CA ILE A 50 5.05 -15.63 5.10
C ILE A 50 5.96 -16.64 4.41
N ILE A 51 5.71 -17.92 4.68
CA ILE A 51 6.57 -19.00 4.20
C ILE A 51 6.42 -19.15 2.70
N THR A 52 5.20 -19.05 2.19
CA THR A 52 4.96 -19.05 0.76
C THR A 52 5.60 -17.84 0.09
N HIS A 53 5.37 -16.63 0.60
CA HIS A 53 5.82 -15.41 -0.06
C HIS A 53 7.33 -15.21 0.05
N ALA A 54 7.91 -15.25 1.25
CA ALA A 54 9.35 -15.05 1.43
C ALA A 54 10.18 -16.27 0.99
N VAL A 55 9.84 -17.47 1.46
CA VAL A 55 10.72 -18.65 1.27
C VAL A 55 10.49 -19.31 -0.09
N VAL A 56 9.24 -19.48 -0.50
CA VAL A 56 8.92 -20.17 -1.77
C VAL A 56 8.98 -19.23 -2.96
N GLN A 57 8.42 -18.02 -2.86
CA GLN A 57 8.31 -17.07 -3.96
C GLN A 57 9.40 -15.99 -3.96
N SER A 58 10.18 -15.85 -2.88
CA SER A 58 11.20 -14.78 -2.73
C SER A 58 10.63 -13.36 -2.91
N LYS A 59 9.37 -13.17 -2.54
CA LYS A 59 8.71 -11.85 -2.49
C LYS A 59 9.09 -11.11 -1.20
N SER A 60 9.16 -9.79 -1.30
CA SER A 60 9.25 -8.91 -0.13
C SER A 60 7.99 -9.07 0.71
N LEU A 61 8.14 -9.10 2.03
CA LEU A 61 7.02 -9.20 2.96
C LEU A 61 6.45 -7.83 3.31
N VAL A 62 7.34 -6.85 3.44
CA VAL A 62 6.96 -5.45 3.66
C VAL A 62 6.68 -4.82 2.29
N ASP A 63 5.56 -4.10 2.18
CA ASP A 63 5.13 -3.37 0.99
C ASP A 63 5.92 -2.05 0.84
N GLN A 64 7.24 -2.15 0.90
CA GLN A 64 8.19 -1.05 0.73
C GLN A 64 9.42 -1.58 -0.03
N PRO A 65 10.00 -0.77 -0.94
CA PRO A 65 11.22 -1.17 -1.63
C PRO A 65 12.39 -1.26 -0.64
N ILE A 66 13.19 -2.32 -0.75
CA ILE A 66 14.38 -2.51 0.09
C ILE A 66 15.42 -1.44 -0.23
N ALA A 67 15.46 -0.39 0.59
CA ALA A 67 16.36 0.75 0.41
C ALA A 67 17.54 0.68 1.40
N ASP A 68 17.28 0.22 2.62
CA ASP A 68 18.21 0.25 3.74
C ASP A 68 18.21 -1.05 4.56
N ALA A 69 18.99 -1.06 5.64
CA ALA A 69 19.14 -2.26 6.47
C ALA A 69 17.86 -2.67 7.22
N GLU A 70 16.96 -1.71 7.50
CA GLU A 70 15.69 -1.97 8.19
C GLU A 70 14.75 -2.78 7.30
N GLU A 71 14.63 -2.46 6.02
CA GLU A 71 13.77 -3.26 5.12
C GLU A 71 14.31 -4.67 4.91
N VAL A 72 15.64 -4.84 4.81
CA VAL A 72 16.25 -6.20 4.77
C VAL A 72 15.90 -6.97 6.04
N LEU A 73 15.87 -6.29 7.19
CA LEU A 73 15.50 -6.88 8.47
C LEU A 73 13.99 -7.21 8.53
N GLY A 74 13.15 -6.40 7.89
CA GLY A 74 11.70 -6.62 7.75
C GLY A 74 11.34 -7.90 6.99
N ASP A 75 12.19 -8.34 6.06
CA ASP A 75 12.05 -9.65 5.41
C ASP A 75 12.67 -10.78 6.25
N LEU A 76 13.90 -10.55 6.74
CA LEU A 76 14.67 -11.58 7.43
C LEU A 76 14.06 -11.99 8.77
N GLY A 77 13.68 -11.02 9.60
CA GLY A 77 13.21 -11.23 10.97
C GLY A 77 11.94 -12.08 11.04
N PRO A 78 10.82 -11.64 10.41
CA PRO A 78 9.57 -12.40 10.38
C PRO A 78 9.75 -13.80 9.78
N THR A 79 10.55 -13.93 8.71
CA THR A 79 10.81 -15.22 8.07
C THR A 79 11.56 -16.18 9.01
N VAL A 80 12.54 -15.69 9.78
CA VAL A 80 13.25 -16.50 10.77
C VAL A 80 12.29 -16.99 11.85
N TYR A 81 11.41 -16.15 12.39
CA TYR A 81 10.43 -16.58 13.39
C TYR A 81 9.41 -17.58 12.82
N ALA A 82 8.95 -17.38 11.59
CA ALA A 82 8.07 -18.32 10.91
C ALA A 82 8.74 -19.68 10.66
N LEU A 83 10.02 -19.70 10.26
CA LEU A 83 10.77 -20.95 10.07
C LEU A 83 11.02 -21.69 11.39
N LEU A 84 11.34 -20.97 12.46
CA LEU A 84 11.48 -21.56 13.80
C LEU A 84 10.15 -22.19 14.25
N TYR A 85 9.05 -21.49 14.01
CA TYR A 85 7.70 -21.99 14.29
C TYR A 85 7.37 -23.27 13.51
N ILE A 86 7.59 -23.27 12.20
CA ILE A 86 7.28 -24.43 11.33
C ILE A 86 8.11 -25.65 11.72
N ASN A 87 9.38 -25.45 12.07
CA ASN A 87 10.25 -26.50 12.57
C ASN A 87 9.72 -27.08 13.91
N GLN A 88 9.34 -26.23 14.85
CA GLN A 88 8.81 -26.66 16.16
C GLN A 88 7.41 -27.30 16.08
N SER A 89 6.58 -26.86 15.13
CA SER A 89 5.22 -27.39 14.94
C SER A 89 5.16 -28.67 14.11
N GLY A 90 6.30 -29.14 13.58
CA GLY A 90 6.37 -30.34 12.74
C GLY A 90 5.72 -30.19 11.37
N LEU A 91 5.57 -28.95 10.88
CA LEU A 91 5.06 -28.63 9.54
C LEU A 91 6.17 -28.57 8.48
N ILE A 92 7.43 -28.68 8.89
CA ILE A 92 8.58 -28.58 7.99
C ILE A 92 8.73 -29.83 7.14
N ASN A 93 9.05 -29.65 5.85
CA ASN A 93 9.49 -30.71 4.95
C ASN A 93 10.89 -30.39 4.40
N ASP A 94 11.58 -31.39 3.84
CA ASP A 94 12.98 -31.25 3.41
C ASP A 94 13.19 -30.17 2.35
N GLU A 95 12.24 -30.02 1.42
CA GLU A 95 12.30 -28.99 0.38
C GLU A 95 12.19 -27.58 0.97
N LEU A 96 11.24 -27.41 1.89
CA LEU A 96 11.00 -26.15 2.58
C LEU A 96 12.17 -25.78 3.50
N ASP A 97 12.76 -26.75 4.21
CA ASP A 97 13.95 -26.53 5.03
C ASP A 97 15.13 -26.04 4.17
N ALA A 98 15.38 -26.70 3.03
CA ALA A 98 16.45 -26.30 2.12
C ALA A 98 16.23 -24.87 1.55
N LYS A 99 15.00 -24.55 1.12
CA LYS A 99 14.64 -23.21 0.64
C LYS A 99 14.76 -22.17 1.75
N GLY A 100 14.29 -22.49 2.96
CA GLY A 100 14.34 -21.61 4.14
C GLY A 100 15.77 -21.27 4.53
N ARG A 101 16.65 -22.27 4.62
CA ARG A 101 18.09 -22.05 4.87
C ARG A 101 18.72 -21.16 3.82
N ARG A 102 18.42 -21.40 2.53
CA ARG A 102 18.94 -20.58 1.43
C ARG A 102 18.46 -19.13 1.51
N PHE A 103 17.18 -18.90 1.78
CA PHE A 103 16.62 -17.56 1.96
C PHE A 103 17.32 -16.82 3.11
N VAL A 104 17.39 -17.44 4.30
CA VAL A 104 18.05 -16.84 5.48
C VAL A 104 19.51 -16.51 5.17
N SER A 105 20.23 -17.41 4.50
CA SER A 105 21.65 -17.21 4.17
C SER A 105 21.84 -16.02 3.22
N HIS A 106 20.98 -15.91 2.21
CA HIS A 106 21.01 -14.80 1.26
C HIS A 106 20.64 -13.45 1.90
N SER A 107 19.59 -13.44 2.73
CA SER A 107 19.16 -12.23 3.45
C SER A 107 20.21 -11.77 4.47
N VAL A 108 20.92 -12.69 5.14
CA VAL A 108 22.07 -12.35 5.98
C VAL A 108 23.19 -11.72 5.15
N VAL A 109 23.53 -12.28 3.97
CA VAL A 109 24.54 -11.68 3.09
C VAL A 109 24.15 -10.27 2.64
N ARG A 110 22.88 -10.04 2.30
CA ARG A 110 22.34 -8.70 1.99
C ARG A 110 22.54 -7.73 3.17
N LEU A 111 22.24 -8.18 4.39
CA LEU A 111 22.40 -7.39 5.60
C LEU A 111 23.87 -7.01 5.89
N LEU A 112 24.83 -7.84 5.50
CA LEU A 112 26.26 -7.55 5.68
C LEU A 112 26.75 -6.33 4.89
N LYS A 113 26.03 -5.89 3.84
CA LYS A 113 26.30 -4.63 3.13
C LYS A 113 26.30 -3.42 4.07
N TYR A 114 25.51 -3.49 5.14
CA TYR A 114 25.28 -2.40 6.08
C TYR A 114 26.10 -2.53 7.37
N ARG A 115 27.04 -3.49 7.40
CA ARG A 115 27.87 -3.78 8.55
C ARG A 115 29.22 -3.08 8.46
N GLU A 116 29.69 -2.51 9.56
CA GLU A 116 31.06 -2.03 9.70
C GLU A 116 31.70 -2.57 10.99
N GLY A 117 32.59 -3.55 10.83
CA GLY A 117 33.28 -4.20 11.94
C GLY A 117 32.31 -4.96 12.85
N ALA A 118 31.89 -4.31 13.94
CA ALA A 118 31.05 -4.89 14.99
C ALA A 118 29.61 -4.35 15.02
N PHE A 119 29.29 -3.27 14.31
CA PHE A 119 27.96 -2.64 14.36
C PHE A 119 27.32 -2.58 12.98
N PHE A 120 26.02 -2.28 12.97
CA PHE A 120 25.23 -2.06 11.76
C PHE A 120 24.86 -0.59 11.63
N LYS A 121 24.67 -0.20 10.38
CA LYS A 121 24.31 1.15 9.94
C LYS A 121 22.99 1.06 9.19
N LEU A 122 22.17 2.12 9.21
CA LEU A 122 20.94 2.12 8.42
C LEU A 122 21.27 2.09 6.92
N THR A 123 22.09 3.02 6.48
CA THR A 123 22.66 3.08 5.12
C THR A 123 24.18 3.02 5.16
N PRO A 124 24.88 2.66 4.06
CA PRO A 124 26.34 2.59 4.06
C PRO A 124 27.04 3.91 4.46
N LYS A 125 26.38 5.05 4.20
CA LYS A 125 26.86 6.40 4.55
C LYS A 125 26.47 6.85 5.96
N SER A 126 25.63 6.10 6.66
CA SER A 126 25.12 6.49 7.99
C SER A 126 26.10 6.22 9.12
N LYS A 127 25.80 6.81 10.29
CA LYS A 127 26.52 6.52 11.53
C LYS A 127 26.05 5.16 12.08
N PRO A 128 26.79 4.57 13.04
CA PRO A 128 26.33 3.36 13.71
C PRO A 128 24.91 3.55 14.26
N ALA A 129 24.03 2.58 14.02
CA ALA A 129 22.66 2.56 14.52
C ALA A 129 22.56 1.53 15.65
N THR A 130 22.32 2.00 16.86
CA THR A 130 22.35 1.21 18.09
C THR A 130 21.13 0.30 18.18
N TRP A 131 19.93 0.84 17.91
CA TRP A 131 18.70 0.05 17.87
C TRP A 131 18.80 -1.06 16.81
N LEU A 132 19.29 -0.72 15.62
CA LEU A 132 19.42 -1.65 14.51
C LEU A 132 20.42 -2.76 14.84
N THR A 133 21.57 -2.40 15.43
CA THR A 133 22.57 -3.39 15.85
C THR A 133 22.00 -4.37 16.87
N ALA A 134 21.15 -3.89 17.80
CA ALA A 134 20.45 -4.75 18.76
C ALA A 134 19.43 -5.66 18.07
N ALA A 135 18.58 -5.12 17.19
CA ALA A 135 17.57 -5.89 16.48
C ALA A 135 18.22 -6.95 15.56
N VAL A 136 19.29 -6.60 14.85
CA VAL A 136 20.07 -7.51 14.01
C VAL A 136 20.73 -8.60 14.85
N LEU A 137 21.34 -8.27 16.00
CA LEU A 137 21.92 -9.26 16.90
C LEU A 137 20.87 -10.32 17.29
N LYS A 138 19.71 -9.87 17.77
CA LYS A 138 18.58 -10.75 18.14
C LYS A 138 18.16 -11.66 16.98
N THR A 139 18.01 -11.11 15.78
CA THR A 139 17.64 -11.87 14.58
C THR A 139 18.71 -12.86 14.16
N LEU A 140 20.00 -12.50 14.20
CA LEU A 140 21.11 -13.40 13.87
C LEU A 140 21.21 -14.57 14.86
N CYS A 141 20.97 -14.32 16.15
CA CYS A 141 20.96 -15.40 17.15
C CYS A 141 19.81 -16.37 16.88
N SER A 142 18.61 -15.86 16.57
CA SER A 142 17.46 -16.67 16.15
C SER A 142 17.74 -17.45 14.86
N ALA A 143 18.34 -16.79 13.86
CA ALA A 143 18.71 -17.39 12.57
C ALA A 143 19.76 -18.50 12.72
N SER A 144 20.61 -18.45 13.75
CA SER A 144 21.62 -19.48 14.02
C SER A 144 21.03 -20.84 14.40
N HIS A 145 19.74 -20.90 14.75
CA HIS A 145 18.98 -22.14 14.94
C HIS A 145 18.40 -22.69 13.62
N VAL A 146 18.37 -21.89 12.56
CA VAL A 146 17.87 -22.29 11.23
C VAL A 146 19.02 -22.65 10.30
N THR A 147 20.08 -21.83 10.23
CA THR A 147 21.25 -22.05 9.36
C THR A 147 22.55 -21.73 10.08
N PHE A 148 23.68 -22.11 9.49
CA PHE A 148 24.99 -21.76 10.02
C PHE A 148 25.22 -20.25 9.92
N ILE A 149 25.51 -19.62 11.07
CA ILE A 149 25.89 -18.21 11.20
C ILE A 149 27.20 -18.16 11.97
N ASP A 150 28.19 -17.44 11.44
CA ASP A 150 29.49 -17.24 12.11
C ASP A 150 29.27 -16.45 13.40
N LYS A 151 29.25 -17.17 14.51
CA LYS A 151 28.98 -16.61 15.83
C LYS A 151 30.10 -15.70 16.33
N GLU A 152 31.35 -16.07 16.09
CA GLU A 152 32.50 -15.30 16.60
C GLU A 152 32.58 -13.95 15.90
N SER A 153 32.51 -13.94 14.57
CA SER A 153 32.59 -12.69 13.82
C SER A 153 31.29 -11.90 13.93
N LEU A 154 30.12 -12.54 13.73
CA LEU A 154 28.89 -11.78 13.56
C LEU A 154 28.17 -11.45 14.86
N ILE A 155 28.09 -12.39 15.79
CA ILE A 155 27.29 -12.27 17.01
C ILE A 155 28.15 -11.71 18.15
N ASP A 156 29.30 -12.32 18.44
CA ASP A 156 30.09 -12.00 19.63
C ASP A 156 30.72 -10.60 19.55
N LYS A 157 31.14 -10.15 18.36
CA LYS A 157 31.61 -8.77 18.14
C LYS A 157 30.50 -7.74 18.32
N SER A 158 29.32 -7.98 17.75
CA SER A 158 28.17 -7.07 17.88
C SER A 158 27.65 -7.00 19.31
N PHE A 159 27.64 -8.14 20.00
CA PHE A 159 27.38 -8.20 21.42
C PHE A 159 28.39 -7.34 22.21
N SER A 160 29.68 -7.53 21.98
CA SER A 160 30.74 -6.79 22.69
C SER A 160 30.61 -5.29 22.47
N TRP A 161 30.24 -4.86 21.26
CA TRP A 161 30.00 -3.45 20.94
C TRP A 161 28.78 -2.87 21.67
N LEU A 162 27.67 -3.61 21.76
CA LEU A 162 26.49 -3.21 22.55
C LEU A 162 26.80 -3.14 24.05
N ALA A 163 27.56 -4.11 24.57
CA ALA A 163 28.02 -4.11 25.95
C ALA A 163 28.84 -2.85 26.28
N GLN A 164 29.69 -2.40 25.36
CA GLN A 164 30.41 -1.13 25.51
C GLN A 164 29.47 0.07 25.50
N GLN A 165 28.39 0.07 24.70
CA GLN A 165 27.43 1.17 24.72
C GLN A 165 26.67 1.25 26.06
N ILE A 166 26.30 0.12 26.65
CA ILE A 166 25.66 0.05 27.97
C ILE A 166 26.60 0.60 29.06
N GLN A 167 27.89 0.26 29.01
CA GLN A 167 28.86 0.65 30.05
C GLN A 167 29.29 2.12 30.01
N LYS A 168 29.00 2.85 28.92
CA LYS A 168 29.33 4.28 28.81
C LYS A 168 28.57 5.13 29.82
N ASP A 169 27.37 4.71 30.23
CA ASP A 169 26.57 5.39 31.22
C ASP A 169 26.44 4.54 32.49
N ARG A 170 26.85 5.08 33.64
CA ARG A 170 26.73 4.40 34.94
C ARG A 170 25.27 4.17 35.34
N GLY A 171 24.34 4.96 34.81
CA GLY A 171 22.91 4.83 35.02
C GLY A 171 22.23 3.79 34.14
N GLY A 172 22.97 3.06 33.28
CA GLY A 172 22.43 2.01 32.42
C GLY A 172 21.65 2.52 31.19
N GLN A 173 21.67 3.83 30.93
CA GLN A 173 21.02 4.43 29.77
C GLN A 173 21.80 4.13 28.47
N VAL A 174 21.09 3.66 27.44
CA VAL A 174 21.64 3.55 26.08
C VAL A 174 21.28 4.79 25.27
N ARG A 175 22.20 5.23 24.41
CA ARG A 175 22.00 6.38 23.51
C ARG A 175 22.19 5.95 22.06
N GLU A 176 21.41 6.56 21.18
CA GLU A 176 21.61 6.40 19.74
C GLU A 176 22.77 7.27 19.26
N LEU A 177 23.58 6.74 18.35
CA LEU A 177 24.79 7.37 17.83
C LEU A 177 24.54 8.11 16.51
N ASP A 178 23.53 7.69 15.75
CA ASP A 178 23.01 8.46 14.63
C ASP A 178 21.95 9.46 15.11
N TRP A 179 22.30 10.74 15.12
CA TRP A 179 21.40 11.81 15.56
C TRP A 179 20.11 11.90 14.74
N ARG A 180 20.09 11.36 13.51
CA ARG A 180 18.90 11.31 12.65
C ARG A 180 17.88 10.27 13.12
N LEU A 181 18.34 9.29 13.90
CA LEU A 181 17.52 8.22 14.47
C LEU A 181 17.18 8.51 15.94
N SER A 182 17.93 9.41 16.58
CA SER A 182 17.69 9.79 17.96
C SER A 182 16.57 10.81 18.06
N GLU A 183 15.46 10.43 18.70
CA GLU A 183 14.60 11.41 19.35
C GLU A 183 15.22 11.80 20.71
N ASP A 184 15.22 13.08 21.06
CA ASP A 184 15.64 13.52 22.40
C ASP A 184 14.51 13.34 23.44
N SER A 185 13.74 12.26 23.32
CA SER A 185 12.65 11.94 24.21
C SER A 185 13.07 10.91 25.27
N LEU A 186 12.51 10.99 26.47
CA LEU A 186 12.69 9.95 27.49
C LEU A 186 12.15 8.60 26.99
N GLU A 187 11.04 8.64 26.26
CA GLU A 187 10.37 7.45 25.73
C GLU A 187 11.24 6.72 24.71
N TYR A 188 11.90 7.44 23.78
CA TYR A 188 12.84 6.82 22.85
C TYR A 188 14.02 6.15 23.57
N ARG A 189 14.57 6.78 24.61
CA ARG A 189 15.68 6.19 25.40
C ARG A 189 15.26 4.94 26.15
N VAL A 190 14.04 4.92 26.70
CA VAL A 190 13.47 3.72 27.35
C VAL A 190 13.20 2.62 26.33
N MET A 191 12.63 2.96 25.17
CA MET A 191 12.41 2.02 24.06
C MET A 191 13.72 1.38 23.59
N LEU A 192 14.76 2.19 23.35
CA LEU A 192 16.09 1.72 22.93
C LEU A 192 16.72 0.82 23.99
N SER A 193 16.65 1.20 25.26
CA SER A 193 17.20 0.41 26.36
C SER A 193 16.46 -0.93 26.53
N ALA A 194 15.14 -0.95 26.30
CA ALA A 194 14.35 -2.18 26.28
C ALA A 194 14.74 -3.08 25.10
N GLU A 195 14.92 -2.52 23.89
CA GLU A 195 15.38 -3.28 22.72
C GLU A 195 16.72 -3.96 22.98
N VAL A 196 17.71 -3.20 23.51
CA VAL A 196 19.03 -3.75 23.84
C VAL A 196 18.92 -4.85 24.90
N LEU A 197 18.11 -4.64 25.95
CA LEU A 197 17.90 -5.65 27.00
C LEU A 197 17.35 -6.95 26.43
N MET A 198 16.33 -6.88 25.57
CA MET A 198 15.73 -8.04 24.92
C MET A 198 16.75 -8.78 24.04
N SER A 199 17.47 -8.06 23.19
CA SER A 199 18.44 -8.66 22.26
C SER A 199 19.59 -9.37 22.98
N VAL A 200 20.09 -8.75 24.06
CA VAL A 200 21.13 -9.33 24.92
C VAL A 200 20.61 -10.58 25.63
N TRP A 201 19.39 -10.54 26.16
CA TRP A 201 18.80 -11.67 26.88
C TRP A 201 18.51 -12.87 25.99
N GLU A 202 17.82 -12.65 24.87
CA GLU A 202 17.36 -13.73 23.99
C GLU A 202 18.52 -14.43 23.28
N CYS A 203 19.66 -13.75 23.09
CA CYS A 203 20.83 -14.35 22.44
C CYS A 203 21.70 -15.26 23.36
N GLN A 204 21.61 -15.13 24.69
CA GLN A 204 22.24 -16.02 25.71
C GLN A 204 23.74 -16.35 25.50
N ARG A 205 24.56 -15.44 24.96
CA ARG A 205 25.86 -15.78 24.33
C ARG A 205 27.17 -15.35 25.03
N VAL A 206 27.14 -14.80 26.25
CA VAL A 206 28.36 -14.43 27.02
C VAL A 206 28.35 -15.07 28.39
N ALA A 207 29.56 -15.26 28.97
CA ALA A 207 29.76 -15.72 30.35
C ALA A 207 28.74 -15.06 31.30
N LYS A 208 27.98 -15.88 32.02
CA LYS A 208 26.81 -15.44 32.80
C LYS A 208 27.09 -14.26 33.73
N ALA A 209 28.29 -14.18 34.31
CA ALA A 209 28.65 -13.14 35.28
C ALA A 209 28.69 -11.72 34.69
N ASP A 210 29.36 -11.51 33.55
CA ASP A 210 29.43 -10.19 32.90
C ASP A 210 28.08 -9.77 32.32
N HIS A 211 27.32 -10.75 31.82
CA HIS A 211 25.94 -10.58 31.35
C HIS A 211 25.02 -10.04 32.44
N ILE A 212 25.00 -10.70 33.60
CA ILE A 212 24.12 -10.32 34.71
C ILE A 212 24.39 -8.88 35.15
N ARG A 213 25.67 -8.48 35.22
CA ARG A 213 26.04 -7.12 35.60
C ARG A 213 25.58 -6.08 34.58
N LEU A 214 25.82 -6.31 33.29
CA LEU A 214 25.37 -5.42 32.20
C LEU A 214 23.85 -5.24 32.19
N MET A 215 23.11 -6.33 32.38
CA MET A 215 21.66 -6.31 32.36
C MET A 215 21.07 -5.65 33.61
N SER A 216 21.71 -5.81 34.77
CA SER A 216 21.22 -5.21 36.01
C SER A 216 21.08 -3.67 35.94
N SER A 217 22.03 -2.97 35.29
CA SER A 217 21.95 -1.52 35.12
C SER A 217 20.84 -1.10 34.14
N LEU A 218 20.64 -1.85 33.06
CA LEU A 218 19.54 -1.62 32.11
C LEU A 218 18.18 -1.83 32.78
N VAL A 219 18.05 -2.93 33.54
CA VAL A 219 16.82 -3.28 34.25
C VAL A 219 16.47 -2.20 35.27
N GLU A 220 17.45 -1.70 36.03
CA GLU A 220 17.20 -0.64 37.01
C GLU A 220 16.78 0.69 36.34
N TYR A 221 17.40 1.02 35.21
CA TYR A 221 17.01 2.18 34.39
C TYR A 221 15.56 2.07 33.90
N LEU A 222 15.20 0.91 33.34
CA LEU A 222 13.84 0.65 32.85
C LEU A 222 12.83 0.69 33.99
N ARG A 223 13.09 0.01 35.13
CA ARG A 223 12.22 0.02 36.31
C ARG A 223 11.96 1.44 36.83
N SER A 224 13.01 2.25 36.90
CA SER A 224 12.92 3.62 37.44
C SER A 224 12.14 4.57 36.52
N ASN A 225 12.16 4.34 35.20
CA ASN A 225 11.54 5.23 34.23
C ASN A 225 10.18 4.74 33.69
N LEU A 226 9.87 3.44 33.79
CA LEU A 226 8.62 2.86 33.29
C LEU A 226 7.35 3.59 33.78
N PRO A 227 7.23 4.03 35.05
CA PRO A 227 6.05 4.77 35.51
C PRO A 227 5.83 6.14 34.83
N ARG A 228 6.84 6.65 34.12
CA ARG A 228 6.79 7.96 33.43
C ARG A 228 6.43 7.85 31.95
N ILE A 229 6.32 6.63 31.43
CA ILE A 229 6.04 6.35 30.02
C ILE A 229 4.54 6.42 29.78
N GLN A 230 4.15 7.15 28.74
CA GLN A 230 2.75 7.32 28.36
C GLN A 230 2.44 6.60 27.05
N GLN A 231 3.39 6.53 26.13
CA GLN A 231 3.23 5.83 24.86
C GLN A 231 3.02 4.32 25.08
N PRO A 232 1.87 3.74 24.65
CA PRO A 232 1.56 2.32 24.87
C PRO A 232 2.60 1.37 24.26
N MET A 233 3.15 1.71 23.10
CA MET A 233 4.19 0.91 22.42
C MET A 233 5.46 0.79 23.28
N VAL A 234 5.99 1.92 23.74
CA VAL A 234 7.18 1.97 24.60
C VAL A 234 6.92 1.26 25.92
N PHE A 235 5.74 1.46 26.52
CA PHE A 235 5.36 0.83 27.77
C PHE A 235 5.27 -0.70 27.64
N ALA A 236 4.61 -1.20 26.59
CA ALA A 236 4.47 -2.63 26.33
C ALA A 236 5.83 -3.30 26.08
N LYS A 237 6.67 -2.68 25.25
CA LYS A 237 8.02 -3.16 24.91
C LYS A 237 8.93 -3.23 26.13
N ALA A 238 8.97 -2.16 26.94
CA ALA A 238 9.74 -2.14 28.18
C ALA A 238 9.21 -3.15 29.22
N THR A 239 7.89 -3.32 29.32
CA THR A 239 7.28 -4.33 30.18
C THR A 239 7.69 -5.74 29.75
N TYR A 240 7.64 -6.04 28.45
CA TYR A 240 8.09 -7.33 27.92
C TYR A 240 9.57 -7.59 28.21
N ALA A 241 10.44 -6.60 28.00
CA ALA A 241 11.87 -6.73 28.29
C ALA A 241 12.14 -7.06 29.77
N LEU A 242 11.40 -6.44 30.69
CA LEU A 242 11.50 -6.72 32.12
C LEU A 242 10.93 -8.11 32.49
N VAL A 243 9.79 -8.49 31.91
CA VAL A 243 9.19 -9.84 32.10
C VAL A 243 10.12 -10.94 31.60
N LEU A 244 10.83 -10.71 30.50
CA LEU A 244 11.80 -11.65 29.97
C LEU A 244 12.95 -11.90 30.97
N TYR A 245 13.45 -10.84 31.59
CA TYR A 245 14.59 -10.90 32.50
C TYR A 245 14.28 -11.57 33.84
N ASP A 246 13.19 -11.15 34.50
CA ASP A 246 12.81 -11.65 35.83
C ASP A 246 11.29 -11.76 35.98
N PRO A 247 10.67 -12.87 35.55
CA PRO A 247 9.21 -13.03 35.55
C PRO A 247 8.54 -12.90 36.94
N GLU A 248 9.28 -13.06 38.03
CA GLU A 248 8.75 -13.09 39.41
C GLU A 248 8.78 -11.71 40.10
N ASP A 249 9.29 -10.68 39.45
CA ASP A 249 9.43 -9.35 40.02
C ASP A 249 8.07 -8.69 40.35
N ARG A 250 7.92 -8.21 41.59
CA ARG A 250 6.72 -7.52 42.09
C ARG A 250 6.41 -6.22 41.34
N VAL A 251 7.41 -5.57 40.75
CA VAL A 251 7.21 -4.37 39.91
C VAL A 251 6.47 -4.74 38.62
N LEU A 252 6.63 -5.97 38.12
CA LEU A 252 5.96 -6.46 36.92
C LEU A 252 4.46 -6.62 37.10
N VAL A 253 4.00 -7.04 38.28
CA VAL A 253 2.55 -7.16 38.55
C VAL A 253 1.86 -5.80 38.36
N ARG A 254 2.51 -4.73 38.83
CA ARG A 254 2.02 -3.36 38.61
C ARG A 254 2.09 -2.98 37.13
N ALA A 255 3.21 -3.24 36.46
CA ALA A 255 3.37 -2.92 35.03
C ALA A 255 2.32 -3.64 34.16
N VAL A 256 2.10 -4.93 34.37
CA VAL A 256 1.10 -5.74 33.62
C VAL A 256 -0.32 -5.22 33.87
N ASN A 257 -0.65 -4.84 35.10
CA ASN A 257 -1.95 -4.24 35.40
C ASN A 257 -2.11 -2.88 34.73
N THR A 258 -1.10 -2.02 34.76
CA THR A 258 -1.10 -0.75 34.01
C THR A 258 -1.27 -1.00 32.52
N LEU A 259 -0.56 -1.98 31.95
CA LEU A 259 -0.71 -2.36 30.55
C LEU A 259 -2.15 -2.77 30.24
N ARG A 260 -2.80 -3.57 31.10
CA ARG A 260 -4.24 -3.90 30.94
C ARG A 260 -5.15 -2.67 30.97
N THR A 261 -4.82 -1.65 31.76
CA THR A 261 -5.63 -0.41 31.78
C THR A 261 -5.46 0.46 30.54
N MET A 262 -4.35 0.31 29.81
CA MET A 262 -4.08 1.04 28.55
C MET A 262 -4.76 0.41 27.33
N ARG A 263 -5.42 -0.74 27.47
CA ARG A 263 -6.01 -1.45 26.33
C ARG A 263 -7.31 -0.78 25.88
N HIS A 264 -7.52 -0.77 24.57
CA HIS A 264 -8.80 -0.50 23.95
C HIS A 264 -9.52 -1.80 23.63
N ARG A 265 -10.86 -1.73 23.53
CA ARG A 265 -11.71 -2.84 23.09
C ARG A 265 -12.59 -2.36 21.95
N ASN A 266 -12.58 -3.06 20.82
CA ASN A 266 -13.49 -2.76 19.71
C ASN A 266 -14.84 -3.50 19.88
N ASP A 267 -15.78 -3.23 18.97
CA ASP A 267 -17.12 -3.81 19.01
C ASP A 267 -17.14 -5.33 18.78
N LEU A 268 -16.10 -5.85 18.09
CA LEU A 268 -15.85 -7.27 17.91
C LEU A 268 -15.29 -7.95 19.16
N GLY A 269 -15.09 -7.20 20.26
CA GLY A 269 -14.60 -7.70 21.52
C GLY A 269 -13.09 -7.94 21.59
N GLN A 270 -12.35 -7.57 20.55
CA GLN A 270 -10.90 -7.70 20.43
C GLN A 270 -10.16 -6.63 21.24
N PHE A 271 -8.94 -6.93 21.67
CA PHE A 271 -8.11 -6.03 22.49
C PHE A 271 -6.88 -5.53 21.73
N TYR A 272 -6.60 -4.24 21.84
CA TYR A 272 -5.45 -3.61 21.20
C TYR A 272 -4.90 -2.43 21.99
N TRP A 273 -3.67 -2.02 21.69
CA TRP A 273 -2.98 -0.90 22.33
C TRP A 273 -2.65 0.16 21.30
N ALA A 274 -3.14 1.37 21.53
CA ALA A 274 -2.92 2.53 20.67
C ALA A 274 -2.99 3.81 21.51
N GLU A 275 -2.31 4.88 21.06
CA GLU A 275 -2.35 6.18 21.74
C GLU A 275 -3.76 6.75 21.83
N LYS A 276 -4.57 6.52 20.79
CA LYS A 276 -5.98 6.89 20.72
C LYS A 276 -6.77 5.68 20.25
N ALA A 277 -8.00 5.55 20.73
CA ALA A 277 -8.94 4.57 20.20
C ALA A 277 -9.12 4.81 18.70
N MET A 278 -9.26 3.73 17.93
CA MET A 278 -9.56 3.81 16.50
C MET A 278 -11.01 4.25 16.32
N ASP A 279 -11.24 5.34 15.60
CA ASP A 279 -12.58 5.80 15.22
C ASP A 279 -13.09 4.92 14.07
N VAL A 280 -13.94 3.96 14.39
CA VAL A 280 -14.60 3.11 13.39
C VAL A 280 -15.90 3.79 12.96
N SER A 281 -15.96 4.26 11.71
CA SER A 281 -17.21 4.78 11.16
C SER A 281 -18.09 3.62 10.70
N GLU A 282 -19.30 3.49 11.25
CA GLU A 282 -20.27 2.47 10.84
C GLU A 282 -20.73 2.60 9.37
N SER A 283 -20.46 3.75 8.72
CA SER A 283 -20.99 4.05 7.37
C SER A 283 -20.11 3.57 6.21
N VAL A 284 -18.95 2.97 6.47
CA VAL A 284 -18.01 2.48 5.44
C VAL A 284 -17.54 1.06 5.77
N PRO A 285 -17.47 0.13 4.79
CA PRO A 285 -16.83 -1.17 4.97
C PRO A 285 -15.49 -1.04 5.68
N PHE A 286 -15.21 -1.95 6.62
CA PHE A 286 -14.03 -1.83 7.49
C PHE A 286 -12.73 -1.68 6.69
N TRP A 287 -12.64 -2.31 5.51
CA TRP A 287 -11.43 -2.34 4.68
C TRP A 287 -11.20 -1.05 3.89
N TYR A 288 -12.14 -0.10 3.93
CA TYR A 288 -11.92 1.29 3.48
C TYR A 288 -11.39 2.22 4.58
N GLN A 289 -11.41 1.78 5.84
CA GLN A 289 -11.01 2.64 6.95
C GLN A 289 -9.48 2.68 7.06
N PRO A 290 -8.90 3.79 7.55
CA PRO A 290 -7.49 3.86 7.88
C PRO A 290 -7.11 2.71 8.80
N GLY A 291 -6.15 1.89 8.36
CA GLY A 291 -5.61 0.80 9.16
C GLY A 291 -4.94 1.29 10.45
N ALA A 292 -4.64 0.36 11.36
CA ALA A 292 -3.87 0.68 12.56
C ALA A 292 -2.49 1.26 12.19
N LYS A 293 -1.91 2.10 13.07
CA LYS A 293 -0.52 2.55 12.90
C LYS A 293 0.47 1.42 13.22
N ALA A 294 1.65 1.44 12.63
CA ALA A 294 2.71 0.47 12.91
C ALA A 294 3.03 0.38 14.41
N SER A 295 3.08 1.52 15.11
CA SER A 295 3.30 1.58 16.56
C SER A 295 2.20 0.88 17.39
N SER A 296 0.96 0.87 16.90
CA SER A 296 -0.16 0.18 17.58
C SER A 296 -0.08 -1.33 17.39
N ILE A 297 0.40 -1.78 16.23
CA ILE A 297 0.68 -3.19 15.95
C ILE A 297 1.84 -3.66 16.83
N GLU A 298 2.96 -2.91 16.88
CA GLU A 298 4.10 -3.23 17.74
C GLU A 298 3.70 -3.26 19.23
N ALA A 299 2.92 -2.27 19.70
CA ALA A 299 2.41 -2.25 21.07
C ALA A 299 1.59 -3.49 21.41
N THR A 300 0.65 -3.85 20.53
CA THR A 300 -0.26 -4.97 20.72
C THR A 300 0.49 -6.31 20.64
N ALA A 301 1.51 -6.42 19.79
CA ALA A 301 2.38 -7.58 19.70
C ALA A 301 3.19 -7.81 20.99
N PHE A 302 3.80 -6.76 21.55
CA PHE A 302 4.50 -6.89 22.84
C PHE A 302 3.52 -7.15 23.99
N ALA A 303 2.32 -6.57 23.97
CA ALA A 303 1.29 -6.90 24.94
C ALA A 303 0.90 -8.38 24.87
N LEU A 304 0.71 -8.95 23.67
CA LEU A 304 0.47 -10.38 23.50
C LEU A 304 1.60 -11.22 24.09
N LEU A 305 2.86 -10.87 23.81
CA LEU A 305 4.03 -11.56 24.37
C LEU A 305 4.05 -11.51 25.91
N VAL A 306 3.74 -10.35 26.51
CA VAL A 306 3.59 -10.21 27.97
C VAL A 306 2.49 -11.12 28.51
N MET A 307 1.31 -11.12 27.89
CA MET A 307 0.18 -11.96 28.31
C MET A 307 0.48 -13.46 28.18
N LEU A 308 1.20 -13.86 27.14
CA LEU A 308 1.66 -15.23 26.96
C LEU A 308 2.64 -15.66 28.07
N LYS A 309 3.61 -14.81 28.40
CA LYS A 309 4.64 -15.08 29.43
C LYS A 309 4.09 -15.05 30.86
N THR A 310 3.11 -14.20 31.13
CA THR A 310 2.47 -14.07 32.44
C THR A 310 1.30 -15.05 32.64
N HIS A 311 1.08 -15.95 31.68
CA HIS A 311 0.01 -16.94 31.72
C HIS A 311 -1.38 -16.31 31.93
N ALA A 312 -1.67 -15.23 31.21
CA ALA A 312 -2.99 -14.60 31.20
C ALA A 312 -4.10 -15.56 30.74
N GLN A 313 -5.35 -15.18 31.00
CA GLN A 313 -6.53 -15.96 30.63
C GLN A 313 -6.61 -16.15 29.11
N ARG A 314 -7.13 -17.31 28.68
CA ARG A 314 -7.19 -17.69 27.27
C ARG A 314 -7.99 -16.67 26.45
N GLU A 315 -9.12 -16.23 26.98
CA GLU A 315 -10.01 -15.27 26.33
C GLU A 315 -9.31 -13.92 26.08
N GLU A 316 -8.46 -13.49 27.03
CA GLU A 316 -7.66 -12.27 26.87
C GLU A 316 -6.60 -12.43 25.78
N VAL A 317 -5.89 -13.57 25.76
CA VAL A 317 -4.85 -13.85 24.76
C VAL A 317 -5.44 -13.98 23.35
N ASP A 318 -6.56 -14.69 23.22
CA ASP A 318 -7.24 -14.93 21.93
C ASP A 318 -7.70 -13.58 21.34
N ALA A 319 -8.37 -12.74 22.14
CA ALA A 319 -8.86 -11.43 21.71
C ALA A 319 -7.76 -10.46 21.23
N ILE A 320 -6.53 -10.61 21.73
CA ILE A 320 -5.36 -9.83 21.28
C ILE A 320 -4.81 -10.40 19.96
N ALA A 321 -4.68 -11.73 19.88
CA ALA A 321 -4.20 -12.40 18.67
C ALA A 321 -5.13 -12.15 17.48
N ASP A 322 -6.45 -12.18 17.69
CA ASP A 322 -7.46 -11.89 16.67
C ASP A 322 -7.28 -10.50 16.08
N TRP A 323 -7.07 -9.49 16.93
CA TRP A 323 -6.86 -8.12 16.47
C TRP A 323 -5.59 -8.01 15.60
N LEU A 324 -4.50 -8.67 16.01
CA LEU A 324 -3.24 -8.66 15.24
C LEU A 324 -3.41 -9.34 13.89
N VAL A 325 -4.06 -10.50 13.82
CA VAL A 325 -4.30 -11.19 12.54
C VAL A 325 -5.14 -10.32 11.60
N ALA A 326 -6.08 -9.54 12.13
CA ALA A 326 -6.87 -8.58 11.39
C ALA A 326 -6.08 -7.36 10.84
N GLN A 327 -4.87 -7.09 11.33
CA GLN A 327 -4.02 -5.99 10.82
C GLN A 327 -2.98 -6.44 9.78
N ARG A 328 -2.98 -7.71 9.40
CA ARG A 328 -1.96 -8.28 8.53
C ARG A 328 -2.15 -7.88 7.06
N ASN A 329 -1.06 -7.68 6.35
CA ASN A 329 -1.06 -7.37 4.93
C ASN A 329 -1.17 -8.65 4.06
N GLU A 330 -1.39 -8.47 2.76
CA GLU A 330 -1.50 -9.57 1.76
C GLU A 330 -0.23 -10.43 1.66
N ASN A 331 0.94 -9.85 1.94
CA ASN A 331 2.22 -10.54 1.86
C ASN A 331 2.54 -11.34 3.13
N GLY A 332 1.72 -11.22 4.18
CA GLY A 332 1.87 -11.95 5.44
C GLY A 332 2.69 -11.21 6.50
N ALA A 333 3.10 -9.97 6.27
CA ALA A 333 3.69 -9.10 7.28
C ALA A 333 2.72 -7.96 7.65
N PHE A 334 3.26 -6.86 8.18
CA PHE A 334 2.50 -5.70 8.64
C PHE A 334 3.01 -4.45 7.90
N ILE A 335 3.07 -3.30 8.56
CA ILE A 335 3.33 -2.02 7.90
C ILE A 335 4.82 -1.80 7.71
N GLY A 336 5.61 -1.99 8.77
CA GLY A 336 7.06 -1.80 8.77
C GLY A 336 7.82 -3.06 9.16
N ALA A 337 9.13 -2.92 9.37
CA ALA A 337 9.98 -4.04 9.78
C ALA A 337 9.76 -4.43 11.24
N MET A 338 9.74 -3.44 12.15
CA MET A 338 9.75 -3.67 13.60
C MET A 338 8.42 -4.21 14.14
N ASP A 339 7.30 -3.64 13.70
CA ASP A 339 5.96 -4.15 13.99
C ASP A 339 5.77 -5.55 13.41
N SER A 340 6.23 -5.80 12.18
CA SER A 340 6.19 -7.14 11.58
C SER A 340 6.99 -8.16 12.39
N MET A 341 8.21 -7.82 12.79
CA MET A 341 9.05 -8.69 13.61
C MET A 341 8.37 -9.02 14.94
N ALA A 342 7.87 -8.00 15.65
CA ALA A 342 7.22 -8.18 16.94
C ALA A 342 5.93 -9.02 16.80
N ALA A 343 5.07 -8.67 15.84
CA ALA A 343 3.78 -9.34 15.65
C ALA A 343 3.94 -10.79 15.22
N ILE A 344 4.88 -11.11 14.32
CA ILE A 344 5.14 -12.49 13.91
C ILE A 344 5.84 -13.29 15.01
N GLN A 345 6.72 -12.67 15.80
CA GLN A 345 7.25 -13.32 17.01
C GLN A 345 6.12 -13.64 18.01
N ALA A 346 5.15 -12.74 18.18
CA ALA A 346 4.02 -12.93 19.10
C ALA A 346 3.05 -14.00 18.60
N LEU A 347 2.62 -13.92 17.33
CA LEU A 347 1.68 -14.84 16.71
C LEU A 347 2.26 -16.25 16.55
N SER A 348 3.57 -16.39 16.35
CA SER A 348 4.22 -17.71 16.33
C SER A 348 4.21 -18.37 17.71
N GLN A 349 4.54 -17.64 18.77
CA GLN A 349 4.45 -18.16 20.14
C GLN A 349 3.02 -18.49 20.54
N TYR A 350 2.06 -17.63 20.19
CA TYR A 350 0.63 -17.89 20.38
C TYR A 350 0.19 -19.18 19.69
N SER A 351 0.53 -19.33 18.41
CA SER A 351 0.16 -20.51 17.61
C SER A 351 0.78 -21.79 18.13
N LEU A 352 2.04 -21.77 18.58
CA LEU A 352 2.69 -22.93 19.22
C LEU A 352 1.99 -23.32 20.51
N LYS A 353 1.67 -22.34 21.37
CA LYS A 353 0.97 -22.58 22.63
C LYS A 353 -0.39 -23.25 22.37
N LYS A 354 -1.17 -22.71 21.42
CA LYS A 354 -2.46 -23.28 21.02
C LYS A 354 -2.35 -24.71 20.48
N ARG A 355 -1.39 -24.99 19.61
CA ARG A 355 -1.16 -26.34 19.07
C ARG A 355 -0.80 -27.34 20.16
N ASN A 356 0.09 -26.96 21.07
CA ASN A 356 0.54 -27.82 22.15
C ASN A 356 -0.55 -28.11 23.18
N GLU A 357 -1.42 -27.13 23.49
CA GLU A 357 -2.53 -27.31 24.42
C GLU A 357 -3.67 -28.18 23.86
N GLU A 358 -3.96 -28.07 22.55
CA GLU A 358 -5.14 -28.69 21.95
C GLU A 358 -4.84 -30.02 21.20
N THR A 359 -3.57 -30.42 21.04
CA THR A 359 -3.16 -31.62 20.24
C THR A 359 -3.85 -31.67 18.88
N VAL A 360 -3.81 -30.56 18.15
CA VAL A 360 -4.57 -30.36 16.91
C VAL A 360 -3.76 -30.86 15.71
N GLU A 361 -4.13 -32.03 15.19
CA GLU A 361 -3.83 -32.34 13.79
C GLU A 361 -4.71 -31.48 12.89
N ILE A 362 -4.12 -30.91 11.83
CA ILE A 362 -4.85 -30.05 10.89
C ILE A 362 -5.69 -30.94 9.97
N ASP A 363 -7.02 -30.78 10.03
CA ASP A 363 -7.99 -31.26 9.05
C ASP A 363 -9.08 -30.19 8.90
N LEU A 364 -8.87 -29.28 7.95
CA LEU A 364 -9.76 -28.14 7.69
C LEU A 364 -10.37 -28.28 6.31
N SER A 365 -11.68 -28.09 6.19
CA SER A 365 -12.36 -27.86 4.92
C SER A 365 -12.87 -26.43 4.88
N CYS A 366 -12.62 -25.71 3.79
CA CYS A 366 -13.08 -24.33 3.58
C CYS A 366 -13.84 -24.27 2.25
N ASN A 367 -15.11 -23.91 2.30
CA ASN A 367 -15.95 -23.71 1.13
C ASN A 367 -16.23 -22.22 0.95
N VAL A 368 -15.74 -21.66 -0.13
CA VAL A 368 -15.95 -20.27 -0.51
C VAL A 368 -17.00 -20.21 -1.60
N SER A 369 -18.10 -19.52 -1.35
CA SER A 369 -19.21 -19.37 -2.28
C SER A 369 -19.40 -17.90 -2.64
N SER A 370 -19.49 -17.63 -3.95
CA SER A 370 -19.79 -16.30 -4.49
C SER A 370 -20.95 -16.40 -5.47
N GLU A 371 -21.78 -15.36 -5.50
CA GLU A 371 -22.91 -15.25 -6.41
C GLU A 371 -22.44 -14.66 -7.75
N ARG A 372 -22.74 -15.34 -8.86
CA ARG A 372 -22.52 -14.85 -10.23
C ARG A 372 -23.83 -14.77 -10.98
N VAL A 373 -23.84 -13.94 -12.03
CA VAL A 373 -24.93 -13.87 -13.02
C VAL A 373 -25.25 -15.25 -13.62
N THR A 374 -24.27 -16.16 -13.72
CA THR A 374 -24.42 -17.52 -14.28
C THR A 374 -24.77 -18.60 -13.24
N GLY A 375 -24.94 -18.24 -11.97
CA GLY A 375 -25.23 -19.16 -10.86
C GLY A 375 -24.17 -19.13 -9.75
N ARG A 376 -24.49 -19.73 -8.60
CA ARG A 376 -23.59 -19.78 -7.43
C ARG A 376 -22.35 -20.61 -7.74
N GLN A 377 -21.17 -20.00 -7.63
CA GLN A 377 -19.90 -20.69 -7.78
C GLN A 377 -19.33 -21.00 -6.40
N THR A 378 -18.98 -22.27 -6.16
CA THR A 378 -18.42 -22.73 -4.89
C THR A 378 -17.05 -23.36 -5.13
N HIS A 379 -16.05 -22.88 -4.38
CA HIS A 379 -14.70 -23.43 -4.35
C HIS A 379 -14.45 -24.10 -3.01
N SER A 380 -14.02 -25.36 -3.05
CA SER A 380 -13.72 -26.14 -1.85
C SER A 380 -12.22 -26.37 -1.71
N PHE A 381 -11.68 -25.95 -0.58
CA PHE A 381 -10.31 -26.22 -0.14
C PHE A 381 -10.34 -27.23 0.99
N LYS A 382 -9.35 -28.12 1.01
CA LYS A 382 -9.10 -29.02 2.14
C LYS A 382 -7.66 -28.86 2.58
N PHE A 383 -7.36 -28.71 3.86
CA PHE A 383 -6.00 -28.61 4.38
C PHE A 383 -5.77 -29.73 5.39
N THR A 384 -4.59 -30.32 5.29
CA THR A 384 -4.04 -31.36 6.15
C THR A 384 -2.71 -30.88 6.73
N GLN A 385 -2.10 -31.64 7.64
CA GLN A 385 -0.78 -31.32 8.19
C GLN A 385 0.30 -31.15 7.10
N GLN A 386 0.22 -31.89 6.00
CA GLN A 386 1.26 -31.90 4.96
C GLN A 386 1.19 -30.70 4.01
N ASP A 387 0.00 -30.14 3.80
CA ASP A 387 -0.25 -29.04 2.86
C ASP A 387 -0.74 -27.75 3.56
N ALA A 388 -0.65 -27.69 4.88
CA ALA A 388 -1.09 -26.54 5.68
C ALA A 388 -0.38 -25.23 5.29
N THR A 389 0.89 -25.31 4.89
CA THR A 389 1.69 -24.14 4.50
C THR A 389 1.52 -23.77 3.03
N SER A 390 0.88 -24.64 2.24
CA SER A 390 0.74 -24.45 0.79
C SER A 390 -0.50 -23.61 0.49
N PRO A 391 -0.38 -22.57 -0.36
CA PRO A 391 -1.51 -21.71 -0.70
C PRO A 391 -2.52 -22.48 -1.55
N LYS A 392 -3.80 -22.32 -1.24
CA LYS A 392 -4.91 -22.69 -2.14
C LYS A 392 -5.65 -21.41 -2.50
N SER A 393 -5.65 -21.08 -3.79
CA SER A 393 -6.12 -19.78 -4.26
C SER A 393 -7.15 -19.87 -5.37
N VAL A 394 -7.94 -18.80 -5.48
CA VAL A 394 -8.95 -18.60 -6.52
C VAL A 394 -8.80 -17.18 -7.05
N ASN A 395 -8.76 -17.07 -8.37
CA ASN A 395 -8.67 -15.79 -9.08
C ASN A 395 -10.03 -15.39 -9.65
N ASN A 396 -10.16 -14.10 -9.96
CA ASN A 396 -11.32 -13.53 -10.64
C ASN A 396 -12.63 -13.81 -9.88
N VAL A 397 -12.60 -13.67 -8.55
CA VAL A 397 -13.81 -13.75 -7.76
C VAL A 397 -14.68 -12.52 -8.07
N PRO A 398 -16.00 -12.69 -8.31
CA PRO A 398 -16.88 -11.55 -8.55
C PRO A 398 -16.89 -10.60 -7.36
N VAL A 399 -16.73 -9.31 -7.65
CA VAL A 399 -16.85 -8.22 -6.69
C VAL A 399 -18.26 -7.60 -6.78
N GLY A 400 -18.65 -6.79 -5.79
CA GLY A 400 -19.99 -6.17 -5.73
C GLY A 400 -21.07 -7.04 -5.07
N HIS A 401 -20.72 -8.23 -4.58
CA HIS A 401 -21.61 -9.15 -3.86
C HIS A 401 -20.99 -9.64 -2.55
N LYS A 402 -21.79 -10.32 -1.73
CA LYS A 402 -21.31 -10.95 -0.50
C LYS A 402 -20.63 -12.29 -0.81
N LEU A 403 -19.51 -12.53 -0.16
CA LEU A 403 -18.77 -13.78 -0.20
C LEU A 403 -19.10 -14.59 1.05
N GLU A 404 -19.61 -15.81 0.87
CA GLU A 404 -19.92 -16.72 1.98
C GLU A 404 -18.80 -17.75 2.15
N VAL A 405 -18.25 -17.83 3.35
CA VAL A 405 -17.13 -18.71 3.67
C VAL A 405 -17.55 -19.66 4.78
N LEU A 406 -17.67 -20.94 4.46
CA LEU A 406 -17.99 -22.00 5.40
C LEU A 406 -16.75 -22.84 5.67
N THR A 407 -16.21 -22.76 6.88
CA THR A 407 -15.10 -23.62 7.33
C THR A 407 -15.60 -24.69 8.29
N LYS A 408 -15.05 -25.90 8.16
CA LYS A 408 -15.33 -27.02 9.06
C LYS A 408 -14.06 -27.77 9.40
N GLY A 409 -14.04 -28.38 10.59
CA GLY A 409 -12.98 -29.29 11.00
C GLY A 409 -12.16 -28.78 12.19
N GLN A 410 -10.88 -29.13 12.23
CA GLN A 410 -9.98 -28.82 13.34
C GLN A 410 -8.63 -28.32 12.81
N GLY A 411 -8.20 -27.16 13.31
CA GLY A 411 -7.01 -26.49 12.82
C GLY A 411 -7.10 -24.98 13.02
N LEU A 412 -6.01 -24.30 12.68
CA LEU A 412 -5.91 -22.85 12.67
C LEU A 412 -5.44 -22.42 11.30
N GLY A 413 -6.38 -22.08 10.43
CA GLY A 413 -6.11 -21.61 9.08
C GLY A 413 -6.21 -20.10 8.97
N GLN A 414 -5.72 -19.57 7.86
CA GLN A 414 -5.80 -18.16 7.51
C GLN A 414 -6.28 -18.04 6.07
N MET A 415 -7.15 -17.07 5.80
CA MET A 415 -7.59 -16.78 4.43
C MET A 415 -7.52 -15.27 4.20
N HIS A 416 -6.91 -14.91 3.08
CA HIS A 416 -6.82 -13.55 2.58
C HIS A 416 -7.79 -13.38 1.42
N VAL A 417 -8.49 -12.25 1.42
CA VAL A 417 -9.33 -11.81 0.31
C VAL A 417 -8.81 -10.46 -0.13
N ASN A 418 -8.11 -10.43 -1.26
CA ASN A 418 -7.58 -9.21 -1.84
C ASN A 418 -8.57 -8.66 -2.86
N VAL A 419 -8.87 -7.37 -2.77
CA VAL A 419 -9.72 -6.65 -3.73
C VAL A 419 -8.91 -5.46 -4.22
N GLU A 420 -8.50 -5.52 -5.49
CA GLU A 420 -7.75 -4.47 -6.15
C GLU A 420 -8.69 -3.71 -7.08
N TYR A 421 -8.59 -2.38 -7.10
CA TYR A 421 -9.39 -1.51 -7.94
C TYR A 421 -8.72 -0.14 -8.02
N ASN A 422 -8.97 0.59 -9.10
CA ASN A 422 -8.44 1.94 -9.26
C ASN A 422 -9.50 2.97 -8.89
N VAL A 423 -9.07 4.05 -8.24
CA VAL A 423 -9.87 5.25 -7.96
C VAL A 423 -9.17 6.47 -8.54
N PRO A 424 -9.90 7.50 -8.98
CA PRO A 424 -9.28 8.76 -9.39
C PRO A 424 -8.59 9.39 -8.18
N VAL A 425 -7.33 9.82 -8.34
CA VAL A 425 -6.59 10.46 -7.25
C VAL A 425 -7.20 11.84 -7.01
N ASP A 426 -7.82 12.04 -5.85
CA ASP A 426 -8.42 13.32 -5.53
C ASP A 426 -7.31 14.35 -5.28
N ARG A 427 -7.26 15.42 -6.08
CA ARG A 427 -6.11 16.34 -6.15
C ARG A 427 -5.80 17.07 -4.83
N ASN A 428 -6.66 17.00 -3.81
CA ASN A 428 -6.50 17.73 -2.55
C ASN A 428 -7.12 17.08 -1.31
N ALA A 429 -7.58 15.83 -1.35
CA ALA A 429 -8.20 15.19 -0.18
C ALA A 429 -7.12 14.56 0.71
N ASN A 430 -6.72 15.27 1.78
CA ASN A 430 -5.91 14.76 2.91
C ASN A 430 -4.38 14.67 2.74
N CYS A 431 -3.74 15.64 2.08
CA CYS A 431 -2.28 15.73 2.15
C CYS A 431 -1.79 16.41 3.44
N ALA A 432 -1.10 15.66 4.30
CA ALA A 432 -0.39 16.19 5.47
C ALA A 432 0.89 16.97 5.09
N PHE A 433 1.36 16.77 3.85
CA PHE A 433 2.54 17.39 3.26
C PHE A 433 2.11 18.33 2.14
N ASN A 434 2.71 19.51 2.04
CA ASN A 434 2.52 20.36 0.86
C ASN A 434 3.54 19.93 -0.20
N VAL A 435 3.07 19.13 -1.16
CA VAL A 435 3.88 18.56 -2.23
C VAL A 435 3.51 19.21 -3.55
N THR A 436 4.50 19.66 -4.31
CA THR A 436 4.28 20.21 -5.65
C THR A 436 5.27 19.62 -6.63
N VAL A 437 4.77 19.21 -7.81
CA VAL A 437 5.59 18.64 -8.87
C VAL A 437 5.51 19.51 -10.12
N GLU A 438 6.68 19.91 -10.62
CA GLU A 438 6.80 20.69 -11.85
C GLU A 438 7.67 19.96 -12.87
N VAL A 439 7.18 19.89 -14.11
CA VAL A 439 7.90 19.35 -15.26
C VAL A 439 8.20 20.50 -16.22
N LYS A 440 9.48 20.69 -16.60
CA LYS A 440 9.91 21.83 -17.43
C LYS A 440 10.84 21.42 -18.57
N PRO A 441 10.61 21.89 -19.81
CA PRO A 441 11.51 21.67 -20.94
C PRO A 441 12.89 22.32 -20.71
N THR A 442 13.97 21.58 -20.95
CA THR A 442 15.35 22.08 -20.91
C THR A 442 16.11 21.81 -22.21
N ASN A 443 16.85 22.82 -22.68
CA ASN A 443 17.74 22.71 -23.83
C ASN A 443 19.17 22.45 -23.36
N ILE A 444 19.66 21.21 -23.43
CA ILE A 444 21.05 20.90 -23.11
C ILE A 444 21.92 21.08 -24.38
N ARG A 445 23.01 21.85 -24.29
CA ARG A 445 24.05 21.91 -25.32
C ARG A 445 25.04 20.75 -25.13
N TRP A 446 25.34 20.03 -26.21
CA TRP A 446 26.36 18.98 -26.20
C TRP A 446 27.74 19.59 -25.92
N GLY A 447 28.37 19.23 -24.80
CA GLY A 447 29.74 19.64 -24.44
C GLY A 447 29.90 20.50 -23.19
N GLU A 448 28.84 20.80 -22.43
CA GLU A 448 28.97 21.45 -21.12
C GLU A 448 29.51 20.47 -20.06
N ASP A 449 30.58 20.88 -19.38
CA ASP A 449 31.22 20.10 -18.31
C ASP A 449 30.28 19.92 -17.12
N MET A 450 30.26 18.70 -16.57
CA MET A 450 29.43 18.27 -15.43
C MET A 450 29.65 19.08 -14.13
N GLN A 451 30.64 19.98 -14.11
CA GLN A 451 31.05 20.82 -12.98
C GLN A 451 30.46 22.24 -13.03
N SER A 452 29.97 22.73 -14.18
CA SER A 452 29.53 24.12 -14.33
C SER A 452 28.04 24.38 -14.05
N ASN A 453 27.21 23.35 -13.79
CA ASN A 453 25.80 23.57 -13.43
C ASN A 453 25.15 22.39 -12.64
N PRO A 454 25.11 22.39 -11.29
CA PRO A 454 24.71 21.20 -10.54
C PRO A 454 23.19 21.08 -10.19
N MET A 455 22.27 21.68 -10.96
CA MET A 455 20.92 22.22 -10.56
C MET A 455 20.89 23.77 -10.40
N CYS A 456 21.97 24.47 -10.79
CA CYS A 456 22.44 25.76 -10.28
C CYS A 456 21.91 26.12 -8.89
N PHE A 457 22.53 25.49 -7.87
CA PHE A 457 22.20 25.60 -6.45
C PHE A 457 20.83 24.98 -6.07
N ALA A 458 20.68 23.68 -6.30
CA ALA A 458 19.61 22.77 -5.81
C ALA A 458 18.16 22.95 -6.32
N CYS A 459 17.69 24.11 -6.77
CA CYS A 459 16.41 24.19 -7.52
C CYS A 459 16.38 25.28 -8.62
N ASN A 460 17.51 25.92 -8.99
CA ASN A 460 17.55 27.02 -9.98
C ASN A 460 18.30 26.66 -11.28
N ILE A 461 17.69 25.78 -12.09
CA ILE A 461 18.23 25.32 -13.36
C ILE A 461 18.10 26.42 -14.45
N GLY A 462 19.23 26.90 -14.97
CA GLY A 462 19.33 27.82 -16.12
C GLY A 462 20.35 29.00 -16.07
N CYS A 463 21.36 29.03 -15.19
CA CYS A 463 22.31 30.18 -15.14
C CYS A 463 23.60 29.88 -15.94
N GLU A 464 24.24 30.79 -16.70
CA GLU A 464 24.03 32.20 -17.08
C GLU A 464 24.82 32.44 -18.39
N ASP A 465 24.61 33.54 -19.14
CA ASP A 465 25.71 34.15 -19.90
C ASP A 465 25.85 35.61 -19.49
N SER A 466 27.07 35.93 -19.05
CA SER A 466 27.59 37.18 -18.49
C SER A 466 27.03 38.48 -19.11
N SER A 467 26.59 39.43 -18.27
CA SER A 467 26.85 40.84 -18.59
C SER A 467 28.31 41.13 -18.31
N ALA A 468 29.15 41.02 -19.33
CA ALA A 468 30.32 41.89 -19.41
C ALA A 468 29.80 43.33 -19.63
N GLU A 469 29.98 44.19 -18.63
CA GLU A 469 30.45 45.53 -18.93
C GLU A 469 31.84 45.33 -19.56
N THR A 470 32.18 45.68 -20.81
CA THR A 470 31.75 46.77 -21.71
C THR A 470 32.22 46.45 -23.15
N GLY A 471 31.46 46.88 -24.17
CA GLY A 471 32.03 47.28 -25.47
C GLY A 471 31.31 46.79 -26.74
N ASP A 472 30.35 47.58 -27.21
CA ASP A 472 29.89 47.83 -28.59
C ASP A 472 29.88 46.68 -29.64
N VAL A 473 28.71 46.41 -30.23
CA VAL A 473 28.26 46.93 -31.55
C VAL A 473 26.92 46.26 -31.95
N ASN A 474 25.89 47.08 -32.11
CA ASN A 474 24.68 46.98 -32.96
C ASN A 474 24.17 45.60 -33.43
N THR A 475 22.93 45.25 -33.07
CA THR A 475 21.76 45.26 -33.98
C THR A 475 20.47 44.94 -33.23
N GLU A 476 19.38 45.56 -33.70
CA GLU A 476 18.06 45.70 -33.10
C GLU A 476 17.32 44.38 -32.81
N SER A 477 16.61 44.29 -31.68
CA SER A 477 15.13 44.32 -31.62
C SER A 477 14.59 43.84 -30.26
N GLU A 478 13.54 44.52 -29.81
CA GLU A 478 12.86 44.41 -28.52
C GLU A 478 12.27 43.02 -28.22
N VAL A 479 12.39 42.54 -26.98
CA VAL A 479 11.30 41.78 -26.32
C VAL A 479 11.26 42.09 -24.81
N ARG A 480 10.15 42.67 -24.36
CA ARG A 480 9.69 42.73 -22.95
C ARG A 480 8.87 41.48 -22.65
N TYR A 481 8.91 40.91 -21.44
CA TYR A 481 7.76 40.34 -20.68
C TYR A 481 8.15 40.23 -19.19
N VAL A 482 7.60 41.05 -18.30
CA VAL A 482 6.41 40.85 -17.43
C VAL A 482 6.54 39.64 -16.49
N ALA A 483 6.90 39.96 -15.24
CA ALA A 483 6.84 39.11 -14.06
C ALA A 483 5.51 39.34 -13.35
N VAL A 484 4.90 38.30 -12.75
CA VAL A 484 3.90 38.49 -11.69
C VAL A 484 4.02 37.45 -10.59
N LYS A 485 4.27 37.99 -9.39
CA LYS A 485 4.03 37.48 -8.04
C LYS A 485 2.52 37.54 -7.75
N ASP A 486 1.99 36.61 -6.95
CA ASP A 486 0.63 36.55 -6.34
C ASP A 486 -0.46 37.58 -6.79
N ARG A 487 -1.59 37.03 -7.28
CA ARG A 487 -2.90 37.64 -7.65
C ARG A 487 -2.90 39.07 -8.24
N ASP A 488 -3.13 39.20 -9.55
CA ASP A 488 -4.45 39.51 -10.17
C ASP A 488 -4.34 39.71 -11.71
N ARG A 489 -5.42 39.31 -12.41
CA ARG A 489 -5.93 39.65 -13.76
C ARG A 489 -5.13 39.51 -15.08
N ASP A 490 -5.83 38.86 -16.00
CA ASP A 490 -5.94 39.04 -17.47
C ASP A 490 -4.85 38.53 -18.45
N ALA A 491 -5.18 37.36 -19.02
CA ALA A 491 -5.21 36.98 -20.44
C ALA A 491 -4.09 37.43 -21.42
N GLY A 492 -3.44 36.44 -22.03
CA GLY A 492 -2.76 36.56 -23.33
C GLY A 492 -2.14 35.25 -23.83
N LYS A 493 -2.73 34.63 -24.86
CA LYS A 493 -2.21 33.45 -25.57
C LYS A 493 -0.88 33.78 -26.29
N LEU A 494 0.12 32.92 -26.20
CA LEU A 494 1.33 32.92 -27.03
C LEU A 494 1.52 31.53 -27.70
N PRO A 495 2.06 31.47 -28.94
CA PRO A 495 2.01 30.29 -29.80
C PRO A 495 3.08 29.24 -29.48
N VAL A 496 2.70 27.96 -29.58
CA VAL A 496 3.56 26.78 -29.40
C VAL A 496 4.41 26.55 -30.66
N SER A 497 5.72 26.34 -30.48
CA SER A 497 6.65 25.93 -31.55
C SER A 497 7.00 24.44 -31.41
N PRO A 498 7.32 23.72 -32.51
CA PRO A 498 7.43 22.25 -32.51
C PRO A 498 8.73 21.76 -31.84
N GLY A 499 8.63 20.72 -31.01
CA GLY A 499 9.76 20.09 -30.31
C GLY A 499 10.84 19.54 -31.26
N ARG A 500 12.11 19.68 -30.88
CA ARG A 500 13.26 19.15 -31.65
C ARG A 500 13.55 17.68 -31.29
N ARG A 501 14.05 16.93 -32.29
CA ARG A 501 14.37 15.49 -32.26
C ARG A 501 15.89 15.25 -32.23
N ASP A 502 16.32 14.10 -31.71
CA ASP A 502 17.73 13.65 -31.65
C ASP A 502 18.30 13.28 -33.03
N SER A 503 19.58 12.90 -33.08
CA SER A 503 20.28 12.46 -34.31
C SER A 503 19.73 11.16 -34.92
N ARG A 504 18.78 10.50 -34.26
CA ARG A 504 18.01 9.34 -34.73
C ARG A 504 16.52 9.67 -34.95
N GLY A 505 16.12 10.94 -34.87
CA GLY A 505 14.76 11.39 -35.13
C GLY A 505 13.77 11.16 -33.98
N ARG A 506 14.21 10.86 -32.75
CA ARG A 506 13.34 10.69 -31.57
C ARG A 506 13.17 12.00 -30.81
N PRO A 507 11.94 12.37 -30.36
CA PRO A 507 11.79 13.49 -29.44
C PRO A 507 12.59 13.24 -28.16
N ILE A 508 13.14 14.29 -27.55
CA ILE A 508 13.87 14.18 -26.28
C ILE A 508 13.20 15.13 -25.28
N LEU A 509 12.56 14.61 -24.23
CA LEU A 509 12.56 15.36 -22.96
C LEU A 509 13.94 15.16 -22.35
N ASN A 510 14.64 16.25 -22.06
CA ASN A 510 15.93 16.23 -21.36
C ASN A 510 15.76 16.76 -19.92
N ASP A 511 14.55 16.63 -19.39
CA ASP A 511 13.93 17.63 -18.52
C ASP A 511 14.05 17.31 -17.04
N PRO A 512 14.36 18.29 -16.18
CA PRO A 512 14.38 18.12 -14.74
C PRO A 512 12.96 18.07 -14.17
N LEU A 513 12.58 16.92 -13.61
CA LEU A 513 11.40 16.82 -12.77
C LEU A 513 11.69 17.39 -11.39
N LYS A 514 10.90 18.35 -10.90
CA LYS A 514 11.07 18.93 -9.56
C LYS A 514 9.95 18.49 -8.65
N ALA A 515 10.29 18.04 -7.43
CA ALA A 515 9.32 17.82 -6.36
C ALA A 515 9.69 18.66 -5.13
N TYR A 516 8.74 19.44 -4.60
CA TYR A 516 8.89 20.19 -3.35
C TYR A 516 8.12 19.50 -2.23
N MET A 517 8.63 19.54 -0.99
CA MET A 517 7.96 18.99 0.19
C MET A 517 8.14 19.94 1.38
N HIS A 518 7.09 20.65 1.80
CA HIS A 518 7.16 21.47 3.02
C HIS A 518 6.90 20.66 4.30
N GLU A 519 7.52 21.09 5.41
CA GLU A 519 7.49 20.39 6.71
C GLU A 519 6.07 20.03 7.17
N GLY A 520 5.83 18.73 7.27
CA GLY A 520 4.71 18.10 7.96
C GLY A 520 5.22 16.82 8.62
N SER A 521 4.95 16.65 9.91
CA SER A 521 5.33 15.54 10.80
C SER A 521 6.85 15.18 10.91
N SER A 522 7.26 14.77 12.12
CA SER A 522 8.62 14.34 12.43
C SER A 522 8.73 12.83 12.28
N GLY A 523 9.20 12.35 11.13
CA GLY A 523 9.37 10.92 10.88
C GLY A 523 10.20 10.62 9.62
N ARG A 524 10.55 9.35 9.42
CA ARG A 524 11.13 8.86 8.16
C ARG A 524 10.03 8.84 7.09
N THR A 525 10.28 9.46 5.94
CA THR A 525 9.30 9.61 4.86
C THR A 525 9.89 9.07 3.56
N SER A 526 9.13 8.28 2.81
CA SER A 526 9.44 7.88 1.44
C SER A 526 8.64 8.71 0.45
N VAL A 527 9.26 9.01 -0.69
CA VAL A 527 8.62 9.68 -1.83
C VAL A 527 8.72 8.73 -3.01
N GLU A 528 7.58 8.23 -3.45
CA GLU A 528 7.41 7.40 -4.63
C GLU A 528 6.97 8.30 -5.78
N LEU A 529 7.83 8.41 -6.78
CA LEU A 529 7.59 9.21 -7.97
C LEU A 529 7.41 8.26 -9.15
N GLU A 530 6.18 8.15 -9.64
CA GLU A 530 5.88 7.42 -10.86
C GLU A 530 6.31 8.26 -12.06
N MET A 531 7.03 7.65 -13.00
CA MET A 531 7.45 8.33 -14.22
C MET A 531 6.35 8.31 -15.27
N LEU A 532 6.27 9.36 -16.09
CA LEU A 532 5.40 9.39 -17.27
C LEU A 532 5.74 8.22 -18.19
N THR A 533 4.73 7.63 -18.82
CA THR A 533 4.92 6.48 -19.73
C THR A 533 5.93 6.81 -20.82
N GLY A 534 6.92 5.94 -21.02
CA GLY A 534 7.99 6.09 -22.02
C GLY A 534 9.19 6.93 -21.57
N TYR A 535 9.10 7.58 -20.40
CA TYR A 535 10.19 8.36 -19.82
C TYR A 535 10.91 7.58 -18.72
N PHE A 536 12.24 7.60 -18.75
CA PHE A 536 13.09 6.90 -17.79
C PHE A 536 14.05 7.86 -17.10
N PRO A 537 14.27 7.74 -15.78
CA PRO A 537 15.14 8.65 -15.06
C PRO A 537 16.61 8.40 -15.39
N VAL A 538 17.40 9.47 -15.47
CA VAL A 538 18.84 9.40 -15.69
C VAL A 538 19.53 8.95 -14.41
N GLY A 539 20.02 7.71 -14.37
CA GLY A 539 20.61 7.08 -13.17
C GLY A 539 21.62 7.94 -12.38
N PRO A 540 22.62 8.57 -13.04
CA PRO A 540 23.58 9.44 -12.35
C PRO A 540 22.98 10.64 -11.61
N ASP A 541 21.79 11.12 -11.99
CA ASP A 541 21.13 12.23 -11.31
C ASP A 541 20.46 11.74 -10.02
N VAL A 542 19.86 10.54 -10.05
CA VAL A 542 19.25 9.89 -8.87
C VAL A 542 20.29 9.65 -7.78
N GLU A 543 21.50 9.22 -8.15
CA GLU A 543 22.61 9.00 -7.20
C GLU A 543 23.13 10.29 -6.53
N ARG A 544 22.85 11.45 -7.13
CA ARG A 544 23.28 12.77 -6.64
C ARG A 544 22.26 13.44 -5.72
N ILE A 545 21.04 12.91 -5.62
CA ILE A 545 20.03 13.43 -4.70
C ILE A 545 20.57 13.28 -3.27
N ALA A 546 20.98 14.39 -2.68
CA ALA A 546 21.53 14.43 -1.34
C ALA A 546 20.40 14.42 -0.30
N SER A 547 20.56 13.65 0.78
CA SER A 547 19.55 13.56 1.86
C SER A 547 19.61 14.75 2.83
N ASP A 548 20.16 15.90 2.41
CA ASP A 548 20.56 16.99 3.30
C ASP A 548 19.48 18.08 3.40
N ARG A 549 18.54 17.95 4.35
CA ARG A 549 17.64 19.03 4.85
C ARG A 549 16.86 19.88 3.81
N LYS A 550 17.02 19.67 2.50
CA LYS A 550 16.41 20.49 1.46
C LYS A 550 15.13 19.82 0.98
N THR A 551 14.06 20.56 1.17
CA THR A 551 12.66 20.32 0.81
C THR A 551 12.42 20.24 -0.72
N CYS A 552 13.43 19.92 -1.54
CA CYS A 552 13.36 19.90 -3.00
C CYS A 552 14.46 19.02 -3.60
N PHE A 553 14.09 18.17 -4.56
CA PHE A 553 15.03 17.43 -5.41
C PHE A 553 14.64 17.53 -6.89
N ALA A 554 15.62 17.38 -7.79
CA ALA A 554 15.34 17.27 -9.23
C ALA A 554 16.22 16.24 -9.92
N LEU A 555 15.68 15.64 -10.97
CA LEU A 555 16.32 14.61 -11.80
C LEU A 555 15.92 14.76 -13.25
N ARG A 556 16.82 14.44 -14.20
CA ARG A 556 16.45 14.37 -15.62
C ARG A 556 15.80 13.04 -15.96
N ALA A 557 14.92 13.06 -16.95
CA ALA A 557 14.37 11.86 -17.58
C ALA A 557 14.57 11.89 -19.09
N THR A 558 14.76 10.72 -19.71
CA THR A 558 14.93 10.54 -21.15
C THR A 558 13.73 9.82 -21.75
N ASP A 559 13.30 10.25 -22.93
CA ASP A 559 12.33 9.54 -23.76
C ASP A 559 13.01 8.34 -24.44
N GLU A 560 12.71 7.12 -23.97
CA GLU A 560 13.25 5.90 -24.58
C GLU A 560 12.25 5.20 -25.50
N GLN A 561 10.96 5.51 -25.37
CA GLN A 561 9.88 4.89 -26.10
C GLN A 561 8.84 5.93 -26.52
N GLU A 562 8.61 6.06 -27.84
CA GLU A 562 7.63 6.99 -28.38
C GLU A 562 6.22 6.56 -27.91
N VAL A 563 5.62 7.37 -27.04
CA VAL A 563 4.27 7.16 -26.54
C VAL A 563 3.34 8.14 -27.24
N GLY A 564 2.30 7.62 -27.90
CA GLY A 564 1.33 8.46 -28.61
C GLY A 564 0.54 9.40 -27.69
N ARG A 565 0.43 9.08 -26.39
CA ARG A 565 -0.14 9.95 -25.37
C ARG A 565 0.49 9.70 -24.00
N PRO A 566 1.22 10.66 -23.41
CA PRO A 566 1.65 10.55 -22.02
C PRO A 566 0.41 10.66 -21.09
N THR A 567 0.20 9.65 -20.25
CA THR A 567 -0.75 9.73 -19.14
C THR A 567 -0.13 10.53 -17.99
N PRO A 568 -0.92 11.30 -17.22
CA PRO A 568 -0.49 11.83 -15.94
C PRO A 568 0.08 10.70 -15.07
N ALA A 569 1.09 11.04 -14.28
CA ALA A 569 1.70 10.12 -13.35
C ALA A 569 1.48 10.61 -11.92
N SER A 570 1.65 9.71 -10.96
CA SER A 570 1.40 9.99 -9.55
C SER A 570 2.69 10.23 -8.75
N VAL A 571 2.58 11.04 -7.70
CA VAL A 571 3.58 11.19 -6.65
C VAL A 571 2.91 10.84 -5.34
N VAL A 572 3.45 9.83 -4.68
CA VAL A 572 2.94 9.30 -3.42
C VAL A 572 3.98 9.54 -2.33
N VAL A 573 3.56 10.19 -1.25
CA VAL A 573 4.39 10.41 -0.07
C VAL A 573 3.85 9.54 1.05
N ARG A 574 4.71 8.67 1.60
CA ARG A 574 4.37 7.76 2.70
C ARG A 574 5.27 8.03 3.90
N GLU A 575 4.68 8.19 5.07
CA GLU A 575 5.42 8.09 6.32
C GLU A 575 5.67 6.61 6.66
N ALA A 576 6.88 6.28 7.10
CA ALA A 576 7.31 4.89 7.31
C ALA A 576 6.45 4.08 8.30
N ASN A 577 5.66 4.74 9.15
CA ASN A 577 4.85 4.12 10.20
C ASN A 577 3.34 4.05 9.88
N LEU A 578 2.94 4.47 8.67
CA LEU A 578 1.55 4.49 8.22
C LEU A 578 1.33 3.51 7.07
N ALA A 579 0.24 2.75 7.12
CA ALA A 579 -0.16 1.84 6.04
C ALA A 579 -0.62 2.60 4.79
N GLN A 580 -1.38 3.67 4.99
CA GLN A 580 -1.92 4.50 3.92
C GLN A 580 -0.96 5.63 3.57
N PRO A 581 -0.91 6.04 2.29
CA PRO A 581 -0.10 7.19 1.89
C PRO A 581 -0.57 8.45 2.60
N SER A 582 0.39 9.26 3.03
CA SER A 582 0.16 10.55 3.69
C SER A 582 -0.24 11.66 2.71
N CYS A 583 0.08 11.46 1.42
CA CYS A 583 -0.32 12.32 0.32
C CYS A 583 -0.17 11.55 -1.00
N ALA A 584 -1.14 11.70 -1.91
CA ALA A 584 -1.04 11.22 -3.28
C ALA A 584 -1.49 12.34 -4.22
N LEU A 585 -0.65 12.69 -5.19
CA LEU A 585 -0.91 13.79 -6.13
C LEU A 585 -0.63 13.34 -7.55
N GLU A 586 -1.45 13.77 -8.49
CA GLU A 586 -1.18 13.61 -9.91
C GLU A 586 -0.41 14.81 -10.46
N TYR A 587 0.55 14.55 -11.34
CA TYR A 587 1.22 15.57 -12.13
C TYR A 587 1.10 15.27 -13.63
N ASN A 588 0.92 16.34 -14.41
CA ASN A 588 0.69 16.24 -15.84
C ASN A 588 2.00 16.34 -16.64
N PRO A 589 2.04 15.77 -17.85
CA PRO A 589 3.09 16.07 -18.82
C PRO A 589 3.14 17.59 -19.14
N PRO A 590 4.29 18.10 -19.61
CA PRO A 590 4.44 19.52 -19.92
C PRO A 590 3.45 19.99 -21.00
N LEU A 591 2.96 21.24 -20.87
CA LEU A 591 1.86 21.88 -21.63
C LEU A 591 2.11 22.11 -23.15
N GLY A 592 3.00 21.36 -23.80
CA GLY A 592 3.30 21.48 -25.22
C GLY A 592 2.60 20.46 -26.12
N GLU A 593 2.11 19.35 -25.56
CA GLU A 593 1.38 18.32 -26.29
C GLU A 593 -0.11 18.45 -25.95
N GLU A 594 -0.89 19.05 -26.85
CA GLU A 594 -2.33 18.81 -26.86
C GLU A 594 -2.51 17.30 -26.83
N SER A 595 -3.09 16.76 -25.75
CA SER A 595 -3.41 15.34 -25.68
C SER A 595 -4.19 15.01 -26.94
N LEU A 596 -3.60 14.25 -27.86
CA LEU A 596 -4.23 13.85 -29.11
C LEU A 596 -5.61 13.30 -28.77
N GLN A 597 -6.65 14.10 -29.07
CA GLN A 597 -8.03 13.68 -28.89
C GLN A 597 -8.22 12.49 -29.81
N VAL A 598 -8.52 11.33 -29.25
CA VAL A 598 -8.92 10.19 -30.06
C VAL A 598 -10.33 10.49 -30.52
N PHE A 599 -10.48 10.80 -31.80
CA PHE A 599 -11.78 10.78 -32.43
C PHE A 599 -12.32 9.36 -32.28
N CYS A 600 -13.48 9.21 -31.63
CA CYS A 600 -14.19 7.94 -31.57
C CYS A 600 -14.37 7.46 -33.01
N ALA A 601 -13.64 6.39 -33.34
CA ALA A 601 -13.47 5.74 -34.64
C ALA A 601 -14.21 6.40 -35.83
N ASP A 602 -13.41 6.98 -36.72
CA ASP A 602 -13.84 7.26 -38.07
C ASP A 602 -14.22 5.94 -38.77
N PHE A 603 -15.38 5.93 -39.41
CA PHE A 603 -16.11 4.76 -39.91
C PHE A 603 -15.49 4.22 -41.22
N SER A 604 -14.19 3.95 -41.24
CA SER A 604 -13.54 3.39 -42.43
C SER A 604 -12.44 2.38 -42.11
N ASN A 605 -12.84 1.14 -41.84
CA ASN A 605 -12.52 -0.01 -42.71
C ASN A 605 -12.71 -1.34 -41.98
N THR A 606 -13.52 -2.19 -42.62
CA THR A 606 -13.42 -3.66 -42.60
C THR A 606 -13.30 -4.35 -41.25
N ASN A 607 -14.38 -4.36 -40.47
CA ASN A 607 -14.70 -5.49 -39.59
C ASN A 607 -16.18 -5.85 -39.77
N ARG A 608 -16.46 -6.88 -40.57
CA ARG A 608 -17.76 -7.57 -40.58
C ARG A 608 -17.83 -8.48 -39.34
N GLY A 609 -17.86 -7.88 -38.15
CA GLY A 609 -18.23 -8.57 -36.91
C GLY A 609 -19.72 -8.32 -36.65
N GLU A 610 -20.47 -9.37 -36.33
CA GLU A 610 -21.87 -9.25 -35.89
C GLU A 610 -21.97 -8.32 -34.66
N CYS A 611 -22.74 -7.24 -34.75
CA CYS A 611 -23.02 -6.33 -33.63
C CYS A 611 -24.06 -6.94 -32.68
N ARG A 612 -23.64 -7.86 -31.81
CA ARG A 612 -24.52 -8.36 -30.73
C ARG A 612 -24.72 -7.29 -29.66
N CYS A 613 -25.76 -6.46 -29.81
CA CYS A 613 -26.21 -5.53 -28.78
C CYS A 613 -27.06 -6.27 -27.73
N TYR A 614 -26.65 -6.28 -26.47
CA TYR A 614 -27.38 -6.95 -25.38
C TYR A 614 -28.47 -6.06 -24.78
N SER A 615 -28.26 -4.74 -24.73
CA SER A 615 -29.21 -3.81 -24.14
C SER A 615 -29.44 -2.54 -25.00
N ALA A 616 -30.66 -1.99 -24.96
CA ALA A 616 -31.09 -0.83 -25.74
C ALA A 616 -32.08 0.05 -24.96
N TYR A 617 -31.67 1.28 -24.65
CA TYR A 617 -32.44 2.24 -23.85
C TYR A 617 -32.52 3.61 -24.53
N GLU A 618 -33.66 4.27 -24.38
CA GLU A 618 -33.78 5.72 -24.61
C GLU A 618 -33.46 6.44 -23.30
N LEU A 619 -32.50 7.35 -23.32
CA LEU A 619 -32.00 8.04 -22.15
C LEU A 619 -32.18 9.55 -22.30
N LYS A 620 -32.47 10.20 -21.18
CA LYS A 620 -32.39 11.64 -21.00
C LYS A 620 -31.10 11.95 -20.24
N LEU A 621 -30.19 12.68 -20.85
CA LEU A 621 -29.00 13.16 -20.15
C LEU A 621 -29.41 14.27 -19.17
N ASN A 622 -28.78 14.30 -18.00
CA ASN A 622 -29.06 15.27 -16.93
C ASN A 622 -27.86 16.18 -16.70
N LYS A 623 -26.72 15.59 -16.32
CA LYS A 623 -25.52 16.33 -15.91
C LYS A 623 -24.27 15.65 -16.43
N VAL A 624 -23.28 16.44 -16.82
CA VAL A 624 -21.95 15.97 -17.21
C VAL A 624 -20.92 16.53 -16.26
N THR A 625 -20.12 15.64 -15.67
CA THR A 625 -19.01 15.97 -14.78
C THR A 625 -17.73 15.34 -15.30
N ASP A 626 -16.70 16.15 -15.47
CA ASP A 626 -15.35 15.68 -15.79
C ASP A 626 -14.59 15.42 -14.48
N GLN A 627 -14.15 14.18 -14.28
CA GLN A 627 -13.39 13.70 -13.12
C GLN A 627 -12.12 13.01 -13.64
N ASN A 628 -10.98 13.71 -13.57
CA ASN A 628 -9.62 13.17 -13.77
C ASN A 628 -9.53 12.07 -14.85
N GLN A 629 -9.59 12.48 -16.12
CA GLN A 629 -9.55 11.61 -17.31
C GLN A 629 -10.81 10.82 -17.64
N TRP A 630 -11.86 10.93 -16.84
CA TRP A 630 -13.15 10.30 -17.09
C TRP A 630 -14.27 11.34 -17.08
N VAL A 631 -15.19 11.23 -18.03
CA VAL A 631 -16.41 12.00 -18.09
C VAL A 631 -17.53 11.12 -17.58
N GLU A 632 -18.08 11.48 -16.42
CA GLU A 632 -19.32 10.91 -15.90
C GLU A 632 -20.53 11.68 -16.43
N ILE A 633 -21.53 10.95 -16.90
CA ILE A 633 -22.78 11.48 -17.43
C ILE A 633 -23.94 10.86 -16.66
N ASP A 634 -24.64 11.68 -15.87
CA ASP A 634 -25.87 11.27 -15.22
C ASP A 634 -27.00 11.25 -16.25
N ALA A 635 -27.75 10.14 -16.33
CA ALA A 635 -28.85 9.99 -17.26
C ALA A 635 -30.05 9.26 -16.63
N THR A 636 -31.27 9.59 -17.05
CA THR A 636 -32.51 8.91 -16.63
C THR A 636 -33.09 8.12 -17.80
N VAL A 637 -33.53 6.89 -17.54
CA VAL A 637 -34.12 6.02 -18.56
C VAL A 637 -35.54 6.49 -18.90
N LEU A 638 -35.80 6.81 -20.17
CA LEU A 638 -37.13 7.21 -20.65
C LEU A 638 -37.95 6.02 -21.13
N SER A 639 -37.35 5.16 -21.96
CA SER A 639 -38.01 4.00 -22.52
C SER A 639 -37.02 2.85 -22.72
N LYS A 640 -37.54 1.63 -22.65
CA LYS A 640 -36.77 0.38 -22.71
C LYS A 640 -37.17 -0.40 -23.96
N ASN A 641 -36.22 -0.58 -24.88
CA ASN A 641 -36.45 -1.30 -26.13
C ASN A 641 -35.96 -2.75 -26.03
N LYS A 642 -34.81 -2.98 -25.38
CA LYS A 642 -34.24 -4.31 -25.17
C LYS A 642 -33.50 -4.37 -23.84
N THR A 643 -33.89 -5.30 -22.99
CA THR A 643 -33.21 -5.52 -21.70
C THR A 643 -31.98 -6.39 -21.85
N GLY A 644 -30.92 -5.99 -21.16
CA GLY A 644 -29.80 -6.86 -20.84
C GLY A 644 -30.12 -7.85 -19.72
N THR A 645 -29.10 -8.39 -19.06
CA THR A 645 -29.21 -9.31 -17.91
C THR A 645 -29.80 -8.66 -16.66
N HIS A 646 -29.77 -7.32 -16.58
CA HIS A 646 -30.25 -6.57 -15.42
C HIS A 646 -31.61 -5.90 -15.66
N ALA A 647 -32.46 -5.91 -14.62
CA ALA A 647 -33.78 -5.29 -14.64
C ALA A 647 -33.67 -3.78 -14.36
N ILE A 648 -33.48 -3.00 -15.44
CA ILE A 648 -33.62 -1.54 -15.42
C ILE A 648 -35.03 -1.20 -15.93
N ASP A 649 -35.73 -0.33 -15.21
CA ASP A 649 -37.07 0.13 -15.55
C ASP A 649 -37.08 1.62 -15.97
N PRO A 650 -38.11 2.06 -16.72
CA PRO A 650 -38.27 3.47 -17.04
C PRO A 650 -38.33 4.33 -15.77
N LEU A 651 -37.68 5.49 -15.78
CA LEU A 651 -37.42 6.42 -14.67
C LEU A 651 -36.25 6.05 -13.75
N ASP A 652 -35.58 4.92 -13.96
CA ASP A 652 -34.34 4.63 -13.23
C ASP A 652 -33.21 5.59 -13.67
N ASP A 653 -32.42 6.02 -12.69
CA ASP A 653 -31.21 6.81 -12.92
C ASP A 653 -30.02 5.87 -13.16
N ILE A 654 -29.27 6.15 -14.23
CA ILE A 654 -28.09 5.41 -14.63
C ILE A 654 -26.92 6.39 -14.84
N LYS A 655 -25.69 5.91 -14.64
CA LYS A 655 -24.49 6.67 -14.96
C LYS A 655 -23.80 6.11 -16.19
N LEU A 656 -23.40 6.97 -17.10
CA LEU A 656 -22.53 6.60 -18.23
C LEU A 656 -21.13 7.14 -17.95
N ILE A 657 -20.10 6.35 -18.24
CA ILE A 657 -18.71 6.71 -17.99
C ILE A 657 -17.92 6.52 -19.27
N THR A 658 -17.18 7.56 -19.69
CA THR A 658 -16.32 7.53 -20.88
C THR A 658 -14.97 8.20 -20.59
N PRO A 659 -13.84 7.75 -21.15
CA PRO A 659 -12.58 8.47 -21.02
C PRO A 659 -12.69 9.88 -21.62
N SER A 660 -12.18 10.92 -20.94
CA SER A 660 -12.24 12.32 -21.41
C SER A 660 -11.45 12.60 -22.68
N SER A 661 -10.55 11.68 -23.07
CA SER A 661 -9.86 11.69 -24.36
C SER A 661 -10.67 11.26 -25.55
N CYS A 662 -11.79 10.57 -25.32
CA CYS A 662 -12.67 10.14 -26.38
C CYS A 662 -13.48 11.34 -26.86
N SER A 663 -13.06 11.92 -27.99
CA SER A 663 -13.83 12.94 -28.71
C SER A 663 -14.84 12.20 -29.59
N CYS A 664 -16.09 12.09 -29.16
CA CYS A 664 -17.15 11.71 -30.08
C CYS A 664 -17.44 12.93 -30.99
N PRO A 665 -17.18 12.87 -32.30
CA PRO A 665 -17.35 14.02 -33.21
C PRO A 665 -18.80 14.56 -33.26
N HIS A 666 -19.78 13.80 -32.74
CA HIS A 666 -21.20 14.18 -32.67
C HIS A 666 -21.68 14.69 -31.30
N PHE A 667 -20.86 14.64 -30.25
CA PHE A 667 -21.25 15.05 -28.90
C PHE A 667 -20.13 15.81 -28.20
N ILE A 668 -20.25 17.14 -28.20
CA ILE A 668 -19.45 18.01 -27.34
C ILE A 668 -20.23 18.18 -26.04
N PHE A 669 -19.72 17.65 -24.94
CA PHE A 669 -20.28 17.87 -23.60
C PHE A 669 -19.42 18.90 -22.87
N PRO A 670 -19.74 20.21 -22.95
CA PRO A 670 -19.05 21.19 -22.12
C PRO A 670 -19.37 20.89 -20.64
N ALA A 671 -18.34 20.59 -19.86
CA ALA A 671 -18.44 20.29 -18.43
C ALA A 671 -19.21 21.43 -17.71
N GLY A 672 -20.18 21.06 -16.87
CA GLY A 672 -21.00 22.02 -16.13
C GLY A 672 -22.28 22.52 -16.81
N SER A 673 -22.67 21.96 -17.96
CA SER A 673 -23.96 22.26 -18.60
C SER A 673 -25.06 21.27 -18.19
N GLU A 674 -26.29 21.76 -17.91
CA GLU A 674 -27.48 20.92 -17.87
C GLU A 674 -27.81 20.48 -19.31
N VAL A 675 -27.55 19.22 -19.64
CA VAL A 675 -27.65 18.73 -21.01
C VAL A 675 -28.98 18.01 -21.19
N ASN A 676 -30.06 18.73 -21.53
CA ASN A 676 -31.39 18.13 -21.72
C ASN A 676 -31.57 17.45 -23.11
N HIS A 677 -30.63 16.57 -23.49
CA HIS A 677 -30.67 15.84 -24.76
C HIS A 677 -31.18 14.42 -24.59
N LYS A 678 -31.99 13.96 -25.56
CA LYS A 678 -32.44 12.57 -25.66
C LYS A 678 -31.49 11.78 -26.57
N ILE A 679 -31.07 10.62 -26.09
CA ILE A 679 -30.18 9.71 -26.81
C ILE A 679 -30.73 8.29 -26.77
N TYR A 680 -30.44 7.49 -27.79
CA TYR A 680 -30.55 6.04 -27.72
C TYR A 680 -29.16 5.45 -27.47
N LEU A 681 -29.06 4.62 -26.45
CA LEU A 681 -27.86 3.82 -26.12
C LEU A 681 -28.09 2.38 -26.55
N LEU A 682 -27.17 1.85 -27.35
CA LEU A 682 -27.02 0.44 -27.66
C LEU A 682 -25.66 0.00 -27.10
N SER A 683 -25.64 -0.86 -26.10
CA SER A 683 -24.39 -1.18 -25.40
C SER A 683 -24.31 -2.68 -25.04
N PRO A 684 -23.10 -3.22 -24.79
CA PRO A 684 -22.94 -4.45 -24.03
C PRO A 684 -23.71 -4.42 -22.71
N ASP A 685 -23.79 -5.57 -22.03
CA ASP A 685 -24.55 -5.64 -20.79
C ASP A 685 -23.99 -4.72 -19.71
N VAL A 686 -24.87 -4.19 -18.87
CA VAL A 686 -24.49 -3.27 -17.78
C VAL A 686 -23.90 -4.06 -16.63
N GLU A 687 -22.96 -3.48 -15.89
CA GLU A 687 -22.55 -4.08 -14.62
C GLU A 687 -23.36 -3.45 -13.48
N LYS A 688 -24.08 -4.29 -12.73
CA LYS A 688 -24.84 -3.86 -11.56
C LYS A 688 -23.89 -3.72 -10.37
N LEU A 689 -23.59 -2.48 -9.99
CA LEU A 689 -22.92 -2.20 -8.73
C LEU A 689 -23.95 -2.01 -7.63
N VAL A 690 -23.61 -2.38 -6.42
CA VAL A 690 -24.43 -2.11 -5.24
C VAL A 690 -23.69 -1.08 -4.41
N ASP A 691 -24.33 0.06 -4.18
CA ASP A 691 -23.74 1.12 -3.37
C ASP A 691 -23.79 0.80 -1.87
N ARG A 692 -23.19 1.67 -1.05
CA ARG A 692 -23.08 1.50 0.41
C ARG A 692 -24.43 1.36 1.14
N LYS A 693 -25.55 1.72 0.51
CA LYS A 693 -26.90 1.62 1.07
C LYS A 693 -27.65 0.38 0.59
N GLY A 694 -26.99 -0.50 -0.16
CA GLY A 694 -27.63 -1.65 -0.78
C GLY A 694 -28.46 -1.27 -2.02
N GLN A 695 -28.35 -0.04 -2.53
CA GLN A 695 -29.06 0.37 -3.73
C GLN A 695 -28.26 -0.04 -4.97
N ALA A 696 -28.95 -0.61 -5.94
CA ALA A 696 -28.37 -0.92 -7.23
C ALA A 696 -28.04 0.38 -7.97
N LYS A 697 -26.75 0.64 -8.21
CA LYS A 697 -26.29 1.69 -9.14
C LYS A 697 -25.86 1.02 -10.43
N TYR A 698 -26.54 1.36 -11.51
CA TYR A 698 -26.21 0.87 -12.85
C TYR A 698 -25.24 1.84 -13.51
N ARG A 699 -24.07 1.34 -13.88
CA ARG A 699 -23.05 2.13 -14.57
C ARG A 699 -22.69 1.48 -15.91
N TYR A 700 -22.72 2.28 -16.97
CA TYR A 700 -22.34 1.87 -18.32
C TYR A 700 -20.97 2.40 -18.68
N LEU A 701 -20.04 1.51 -19.02
CA LEU A 701 -18.80 1.88 -19.67
C LEU A 701 -19.08 2.14 -21.15
N LEU A 702 -18.81 3.35 -21.60
CA LEU A 702 -18.95 3.70 -23.01
C LEU A 702 -17.64 3.37 -23.73
N ASP A 703 -17.65 2.26 -24.47
CA ASP A 703 -16.51 1.74 -25.22
C ASP A 703 -16.80 1.68 -26.74
N GLU A 704 -15.85 1.13 -27.50
CA GLU A 704 -15.96 0.90 -28.96
C GLU A 704 -17.12 -0.03 -29.37
N LYS A 705 -17.71 -0.76 -28.42
CA LYS A 705 -18.86 -1.65 -28.64
C LYS A 705 -20.19 -0.95 -28.34
N SER A 706 -20.14 0.25 -27.79
CA SER A 706 -21.30 1.06 -27.44
C SER A 706 -21.63 2.03 -28.58
N THR A 707 -22.89 1.99 -29.05
CA THR A 707 -23.39 2.84 -30.13
C THR A 707 -24.43 3.83 -29.58
N PHE A 708 -24.32 5.09 -30.03
CA PHE A 708 -25.21 6.18 -29.62
C PHE A 708 -25.92 6.77 -30.81
N MET A 709 -27.19 7.13 -30.62
CA MET A 709 -27.95 7.86 -31.63
C MET A 709 -28.65 9.05 -30.98
N LYS A 710 -28.47 10.24 -31.55
CA LYS A 710 -29.14 11.46 -31.08
C LYS A 710 -30.57 11.50 -31.65
N VAL A 711 -31.55 11.76 -30.80
CA VAL A 711 -32.96 11.85 -31.21
C VAL A 711 -33.30 13.29 -31.56
N SER A 712 -33.67 13.57 -32.82
CA SER A 712 -34.18 14.90 -33.18
C SER A 712 -35.61 15.10 -32.71
N GLN A 713 -35.95 16.34 -32.37
CA GLN A 713 -37.35 16.75 -32.20
C GLN A 713 -38.04 16.75 -33.58
N PRO A 714 -39.34 16.40 -33.65
CA PRO A 714 -40.07 16.36 -34.91
C PRO A 714 -40.06 17.75 -35.56
N GLY A 715 -39.42 17.87 -36.74
CA GLY A 715 -39.39 19.09 -37.55
C GLY A 715 -38.02 19.65 -37.92
N ILE A 716 -36.91 19.10 -37.39
CA ILE A 716 -35.55 19.54 -37.75
C ILE A 716 -34.87 18.47 -38.61
N SER A 717 -34.73 18.74 -39.91
CA SER A 717 -33.96 17.91 -40.85
C SER A 717 -32.51 18.40 -40.91
N ASP A 718 -31.68 17.92 -39.98
CA ASP A 718 -30.23 17.95 -40.15
C ASP A 718 -29.78 16.54 -40.54
N SER A 719 -28.82 16.43 -41.48
CA SER A 719 -28.31 15.15 -41.99
C SER A 719 -27.55 14.32 -40.95
N SER A 720 -27.35 14.86 -39.74
CA SER A 720 -26.71 14.24 -38.58
C SER A 720 -27.69 13.59 -37.59
N PHE A 721 -29.00 13.61 -37.86
CA PHE A 721 -30.02 13.03 -36.97
C PHE A 721 -30.83 11.93 -37.67
N ILE A 722 -31.11 10.84 -36.94
CA ILE A 722 -31.99 9.76 -37.42
C ILE A 722 -33.42 10.05 -36.96
N ASN A 723 -34.36 9.95 -37.89
CA ASN A 723 -35.78 10.21 -37.65
C ASN A 723 -36.37 9.19 -36.67
N HIS A 724 -37.00 9.64 -35.58
CA HIS A 724 -37.53 8.80 -34.48
C HIS A 724 -38.52 7.71 -34.97
N ALA A 725 -39.30 7.99 -36.03
CA ALA A 725 -40.24 7.05 -36.62
C ALA A 725 -39.55 5.91 -37.40
N MET A 726 -38.36 6.16 -37.97
CA MET A 726 -37.57 5.15 -38.67
C MET A 726 -36.93 4.15 -37.70
N LEU A 727 -36.53 4.61 -36.51
CA LEU A 727 -36.00 3.77 -35.44
C LEU A 727 -37.08 2.84 -34.88
N GLN A 728 -38.28 3.34 -34.59
CA GLN A 728 -39.39 2.50 -34.13
C GLN A 728 -39.76 1.42 -35.15
N SER A 729 -39.74 1.70 -36.46
CA SER A 729 -40.02 0.66 -37.46
C SER A 729 -38.90 -0.37 -37.56
N ALA A 730 -37.63 0.05 -37.49
CA ALA A 730 -36.48 -0.86 -37.50
C ALA A 730 -36.46 -1.79 -36.27
N PHE A 731 -36.85 -1.31 -35.09
CA PHE A 731 -36.99 -2.13 -33.87
C PHE A 731 -38.16 -3.11 -33.93
N LEU A 732 -39.24 -2.79 -34.65
CA LEU A 732 -40.42 -3.67 -34.81
C LEU A 732 -40.23 -4.75 -35.87
N THR A 733 -39.30 -4.56 -36.81
CA THR A 733 -39.00 -5.52 -37.88
C THR A 733 -37.58 -6.06 -37.77
N GLN A 734 -37.45 -7.31 -37.29
CA GLN A 734 -36.33 -8.25 -37.50
C GLN A 734 -35.23 -8.37 -36.42
N ARG A 735 -35.34 -9.46 -35.65
CA ARG A 735 -34.42 -10.60 -35.46
C ARG A 735 -32.90 -10.55 -35.69
N ASN A 736 -32.26 -9.54 -36.27
CA ASN A 736 -30.79 -9.52 -36.43
C ASN A 736 -30.29 -8.07 -36.27
N CYS A 737 -29.60 -7.80 -35.15
CA CYS A 737 -28.62 -6.72 -35.02
C CYS A 737 -27.23 -7.29 -35.31
#